data_AF-A0A673NH07-F1
#
_entry.id   AF-A0A673NH07-F1
#
_cell.length_a   1.000
_cell.length_b   1.000
_cell.length_c   1.000
_cell.angle_alpha   90.00
_cell.angle_beta   90.00
_cell.angle_gamma   90.00
#
_symmetry.space_group_name_H-M   'P 1'
#
loop_
_entity.id
_entity.type
_entity.pdbx_description
1 polymer ?
#
loop_
_entity_poly.entity_id
_entity_poly.type
_entity_poly.pdbx_seq_one_letter_code
_entity_poly.pdbx_strand_id
1 'polypeptide(L)'
;ISNAFISSAKKKNINAISAFACMDLYTTMTAAVPNMRTHCLLFIISCILGCSAEFYVIDDRVGLGREFDGIGGLSGGGATSRLLVNYEEPYRSQILDFLFKPNFGASLHILKVEIGGDAQTTDGTEPSHMHSKDEANFFRGYEWWLMKEAKKRNPNIKLIGLPWAFPGWVGEGTQWPYFFPNVTADYVVTWIYGAKQHHNLDIDYIGIWNERKYDPVYIKVLRDTLDSVGYTNVGIIAADGDWSIAAAMLENPYLNDAVEVIGVHYPGTKTVEEALLTEKKLWSSEDYSTFNDDIGAGCWARILNQNYVNGRMTSTISWNLIASYYENLSFGGDGLMTAEEPWSGHYLVESPIWMTAHTTQFTQPGWFYLQTVGNLAHGGSYVALTDRQGNLTIVIETMTHNHSQCIRPPLPQFDVSPQKATFQLKGSFVSAHLTDLQMWYSKLDFETKKDTLFQNLPVSTQVYNGSFTLRLDVDEVYTITTVNTGQRGSYPEPPKSRPFPKNYSDDFTVDNPPFSEAPYFADQTGVFEYFRNSTDNGSHAFTLRQVVTERPVTWARDADQTISIIGDYNLDVSCAVLIETPITGGVFLAARVDQGGESVREAKGVFYWIYANGTYKVTNDIGLSGTREGVWYTLTLSVVSFVASPLKGYAFGIGQGQNNKQNISLTVPKSLISLRERKGNK
;
A
#
# COMPACT_ATOMS: atom_id res chain seq x y z
N ILE A 1 16.38 38.18 -40.80
CA ILE A 1 16.90 39.49 -41.23
C ILE A 1 16.40 40.49 -40.18
N SER A 2 16.95 40.53 -38.98
CA SER A 2 18.29 41.00 -38.55
C SER A 2 18.36 42.53 -38.38
N ASN A 3 18.90 42.94 -37.23
CA ASN A 3 19.36 44.28 -36.78
C ASN A 3 18.32 45.08 -35.96
N ALA A 4 18.37 45.30 -34.63
CA ALA A 4 19.47 45.54 -33.65
C ALA A 4 20.23 46.85 -33.99
N PHE A 5 20.37 47.89 -33.14
CA PHE A 5 21.04 47.95 -31.83
C PHE A 5 20.85 49.36 -31.15
N ILE A 6 20.59 49.37 -29.83
CA ILE A 6 21.27 50.10 -28.71
C ILE A 6 21.12 51.60 -28.35
N SER A 7 21.11 51.79 -27.00
CA SER A 7 21.64 52.88 -26.11
C SER A 7 20.64 53.91 -25.58
N SER A 8 20.57 54.32 -24.29
CA SER A 8 21.25 54.01 -23.01
C SER A 8 20.39 54.62 -21.86
N ALA A 9 20.15 53.93 -20.73
CA ALA A 9 20.84 53.98 -19.42
C ALA A 9 20.36 55.02 -18.35
N LYS A 10 19.87 54.44 -17.23
CA LYS A 10 20.08 54.76 -15.79
C LYS A 10 19.33 55.92 -15.07
N LYS A 11 18.53 55.54 -14.06
CA LYS A 11 18.75 55.71 -12.58
C LYS A 11 17.51 55.19 -11.82
N LYS A 12 17.53 54.00 -11.17
CA LYS A 12 17.94 53.63 -9.80
C LYS A 12 17.14 54.28 -8.65
N ASN A 13 16.75 53.41 -7.69
CA ASN A 13 16.48 53.61 -6.24
C ASN A 13 15.05 54.09 -5.85
N ILE A 14 14.31 53.56 -4.87
CA ILE A 14 14.57 52.72 -3.67
C ILE A 14 13.25 52.01 -3.25
N ASN A 15 13.33 50.70 -2.99
CA ASN A 15 12.46 49.97 -2.05
C ASN A 15 13.24 49.91 -0.73
N ALA A 16 12.75 50.55 0.34
CA ALA A 16 13.14 50.28 1.72
C ALA A 16 12.21 51.03 2.68
N ILE A 17 11.69 50.30 3.67
CA ILE A 17 11.08 50.78 4.92
C ILE A 17 9.60 51.20 4.83
N SER A 18 8.71 50.25 5.07
CA SER A 18 7.39 50.52 5.66
C SER A 18 7.00 49.38 6.62
N ALA A 19 7.81 49.21 7.66
CA ALA A 19 7.49 48.40 8.81
C ALA A 19 8.17 49.01 10.04
N PHE A 20 7.83 50.25 10.39
CA PHE A 20 8.06 50.88 11.71
C PHE A 20 7.46 52.30 11.67
N ALA A 21 6.15 52.40 11.87
CA ALA A 21 5.44 53.62 12.30
C ALA A 21 3.93 53.35 12.35
N CYS A 22 3.50 52.51 13.29
CA CYS A 22 2.08 52.46 13.68
C CYS A 22 1.99 52.61 15.21
N MET A 23 2.68 53.61 15.73
CA MET A 23 2.61 54.12 17.10
C MET A 23 3.39 55.43 17.10
N ASP A 24 2.73 56.51 16.68
CA ASP A 24 3.03 57.91 17.03
C ASP A 24 2.32 58.84 16.03
N LEU A 25 1.02 59.02 16.23
CA LEU A 25 0.26 60.16 15.74
C LEU A 25 -1.04 60.31 16.53
N TYR A 26 -0.94 60.19 17.86
CA TYR A 26 -1.85 60.84 18.78
C TYR A 26 -1.11 62.08 19.29
N THR A 27 -1.28 63.21 18.61
CA THR A 27 -1.47 64.57 19.17
C THR A 27 -1.45 65.57 17.99
N THR A 28 -2.41 66.50 17.98
CA THR A 28 -2.56 67.67 17.07
C THR A 28 -3.09 67.41 15.65
N MET A 29 -4.41 67.51 15.48
CA MET A 29 -5.05 68.59 14.71
C MET A 29 -6.56 68.45 14.80
N THR A 30 -7.14 69.25 15.68
CA THR A 30 -8.55 69.65 15.65
C THR A 30 -8.74 70.65 14.49
N ALA A 31 -9.51 70.30 13.46
CA ALA A 31 -10.49 71.18 12.80
C ALA A 31 -11.08 70.53 11.54
N ALA A 32 -12.41 70.57 11.46
CA ALA A 32 -13.27 70.46 10.27
C ALA A 32 -13.34 69.12 9.52
N VAL A 33 -14.55 68.52 9.54
CA VAL A 33 -15.33 67.86 8.46
C VAL A 33 -16.17 66.71 9.04
N PRO A 34 -17.53 66.77 9.04
CA PRO A 34 -18.37 65.78 9.72
C PRO A 34 -18.53 64.42 9.01
N ASN A 35 -18.08 64.26 7.76
CA ASN A 35 -18.40 63.08 6.94
C ASN A 35 -17.29 62.02 6.81
N MET A 36 -16.14 62.20 7.47
CA MET A 36 -15.01 61.25 7.38
C MET A 36 -14.95 60.24 8.53
N ARG A 37 -15.77 60.43 9.58
CA ARG A 37 -15.80 59.54 10.75
C ARG A 37 -16.52 58.22 10.48
N THR A 38 -17.56 58.22 9.66
CA THR A 38 -18.37 57.01 9.40
C THR A 38 -17.65 56.02 8.50
N HIS A 39 -16.89 56.51 7.50
CA HIS A 39 -16.11 55.65 6.60
C HIS A 39 -14.84 55.11 7.25
N CYS A 40 -14.17 55.88 8.12
CA CYS A 40 -13.08 55.35 8.95
C CYS A 40 -13.58 54.34 10.00
N LEU A 41 -14.74 54.56 10.62
CA LEU A 41 -15.32 53.57 11.55
C LEU A 41 -15.71 52.26 10.83
N LEU A 42 -16.30 52.34 9.63
CA LEU A 42 -16.66 51.16 8.83
C LEU A 42 -15.42 50.39 8.33
N PHE A 43 -14.33 51.10 7.97
CA PHE A 43 -13.07 50.46 7.60
C PHE A 43 -12.37 49.82 8.81
N ILE A 44 -12.40 50.47 9.98
CA ILE A 44 -11.87 49.92 11.23
C ILE A 44 -12.71 48.73 11.71
N ILE A 45 -14.04 48.77 11.60
CA ILE A 45 -14.92 47.64 11.93
C ILE A 45 -14.71 46.49 10.93
N SER A 46 -14.51 46.77 9.63
CA SER A 46 -14.15 45.75 8.63
C SER A 46 -12.76 45.15 8.85
N CYS A 47 -11.78 45.94 9.31
CA CYS A 47 -10.45 45.44 9.68
C CYS A 47 -10.44 44.67 11.01
N ILE A 48 -11.34 45.00 11.94
CA ILE A 48 -11.52 44.27 13.21
C ILE A 48 -12.30 42.97 12.99
N LEU A 49 -13.27 42.95 12.06
CA LEU A 49 -14.03 41.75 11.69
C LEU A 49 -13.23 40.75 10.84
N GLY A 50 -12.24 41.22 10.06
CA GLY A 50 -11.36 40.36 9.26
C GLY A 50 -10.21 39.71 10.04
N CYS A 51 -10.13 39.90 11.35
CA CYS A 51 -9.02 39.38 12.18
C CYS A 51 -9.49 38.80 13.52
N SER A 52 -10.74 38.30 13.58
CA SER A 52 -11.18 37.49 14.72
C SER A 52 -10.57 36.10 14.59
N ALA A 53 -9.88 35.63 15.64
CA ALA A 53 -9.46 34.23 15.69
C ALA A 53 -10.70 33.39 16.00
N GLU A 54 -10.84 32.26 15.30
CA GLU A 54 -11.90 31.29 15.61
C GLU A 54 -11.51 30.46 16.83
N PHE A 55 -12.50 30.11 17.66
CA PHE A 55 -12.28 29.42 18.93
C PHE A 55 -12.72 27.96 18.87
N TYR A 56 -11.80 27.05 19.14
CA TYR A 56 -12.01 25.61 19.17
C TYR A 56 -11.78 25.11 20.60
N VAL A 57 -12.81 24.50 21.19
CA VAL A 57 -12.73 24.01 22.58
C VAL A 57 -12.19 22.58 22.58
N ILE A 58 -11.26 22.29 23.48
CA ILE A 58 -10.73 20.95 23.75
C ILE A 58 -11.12 20.61 25.19
N ASP A 59 -12.16 19.78 25.37
CA ASP A 59 -12.78 19.52 26.68
C ASP A 59 -13.20 18.07 26.84
N ASP A 60 -12.80 17.46 27.94
CA ASP A 60 -13.14 16.08 28.32
C ASP A 60 -14.32 16.01 29.32
N ARG A 61 -14.80 17.14 29.84
CA ARG A 61 -15.94 17.17 30.80
C ARG A 61 -17.28 16.77 30.19
N VAL A 62 -17.40 16.87 28.87
CA VAL A 62 -18.59 16.41 28.12
C VAL A 62 -18.58 14.89 27.89
N GLY A 63 -17.53 14.20 28.38
CA GLY A 63 -17.28 12.79 28.11
C GLY A 63 -16.30 12.60 26.96
N LEU A 64 -15.90 11.35 26.76
CA LEU A 64 -15.01 10.95 25.68
C LEU A 64 -15.82 10.49 24.47
N GLY A 65 -15.17 10.53 23.30
CA GLY A 65 -15.64 9.92 22.06
C GLY A 65 -15.34 8.43 22.03
N ARG A 66 -15.10 7.88 20.83
CA ARG A 66 -14.77 6.45 20.67
C ARG A 66 -13.30 6.18 20.99
N GLU A 67 -13.03 4.93 21.37
CA GLU A 67 -11.69 4.38 21.50
C GLU A 67 -11.01 4.36 20.13
N PHE A 68 -9.78 4.84 20.05
CA PHE A 68 -8.92 4.79 18.88
C PHE A 68 -8.26 3.40 18.78
N ASP A 69 -8.35 2.80 17.60
CA ASP A 69 -7.97 1.40 17.38
C ASP A 69 -6.61 1.23 16.71
N GLY A 70 -6.08 2.28 16.09
CA GLY A 70 -4.75 2.31 15.46
C GLY A 70 -4.75 2.79 14.02
N ILE A 71 -3.57 3.09 13.48
CA ILE A 71 -3.35 3.32 12.04
C ILE A 71 -2.47 2.19 11.53
N GLY A 72 -2.78 1.67 10.33
CA GLY A 72 -2.11 0.51 9.76
C GLY A 72 -1.66 0.65 8.32
N GLY A 73 -0.93 -0.35 7.87
CA GLY A 73 -0.62 -0.60 6.46
C GLY A 73 -0.87 -2.06 6.09
N LEU A 74 -1.18 -2.29 4.82
CA LEU A 74 -1.56 -3.59 4.26
C LEU A 74 -0.46 -4.14 3.35
N SER A 75 0.06 -5.32 3.65
CA SER A 75 0.95 -6.09 2.78
C SER A 75 0.18 -7.21 2.10
N GLY A 76 0.29 -7.31 0.77
CA GLY A 76 -0.52 -8.20 -0.07
C GLY A 76 -1.64 -7.47 -0.80
N GLY A 77 -2.62 -8.24 -1.27
CA GLY A 77 -3.64 -7.78 -2.22
C GLY A 77 -3.09 -7.02 -3.41
N GLY A 78 -1.99 -7.39 -4.06
CA GLY A 78 -1.29 -8.68 -4.06
C GLY A 78 0.19 -8.49 -4.36
N ALA A 79 1.07 -9.29 -3.77
CA ALA A 79 2.50 -9.23 -4.05
C ALA A 79 3.22 -7.90 -3.77
N THR A 80 2.63 -7.04 -2.93
CA THR A 80 3.10 -5.66 -2.76
C THR A 80 4.44 -5.57 -2.00
N SER A 81 4.80 -6.60 -1.22
CA SER A 81 6.09 -6.71 -0.53
C SER A 81 7.12 -7.59 -1.25
N ARG A 82 6.85 -8.02 -2.50
CA ARG A 82 7.61 -9.07 -3.20
C ARG A 82 9.11 -8.80 -3.33
N LEU A 83 9.49 -7.56 -3.64
CA LEU A 83 10.88 -7.16 -3.89
C LEU A 83 11.63 -6.76 -2.59
N LEU A 84 10.91 -6.51 -1.48
CA LEU A 84 11.51 -6.09 -0.22
C LEU A 84 12.44 -7.16 0.38
N VAL A 85 12.04 -8.43 0.26
CA VAL A 85 12.69 -9.56 0.96
C VAL A 85 14.16 -9.75 0.57
N ASN A 86 14.54 -9.31 -0.63
CA ASN A 86 15.87 -9.50 -1.21
C ASN A 86 16.77 -8.25 -1.11
N TYR A 87 16.32 -7.18 -0.44
CA TYR A 87 17.20 -6.07 -0.13
C TYR A 87 18.37 -6.55 0.73
N GLU A 88 19.58 -6.11 0.38
CA GLU A 88 20.76 -6.32 1.20
C GLU A 88 20.66 -5.56 2.53
N GLU A 89 21.26 -6.10 3.58
CA GLU A 89 21.49 -5.35 4.80
C GLU A 89 22.58 -4.28 4.58
N PRO A 90 22.46 -3.09 5.19
CA PRO A 90 21.50 -2.73 6.24
C PRO A 90 20.15 -2.18 5.72
N TYR A 91 19.98 -2.04 4.41
CA TYR A 91 18.87 -1.28 3.82
C TYR A 91 17.51 -1.91 4.12
N ARG A 92 17.42 -3.25 4.04
CA ARG A 92 16.19 -3.96 4.39
C ARG A 92 15.75 -3.68 5.83
N SER A 93 16.68 -3.76 6.79
CA SER A 93 16.38 -3.42 8.18
C SER A 93 16.05 -1.95 8.40
N GLN A 94 16.63 -1.03 7.63
CA GLN A 94 16.33 0.41 7.71
C GLN A 94 14.91 0.71 7.23
N ILE A 95 14.48 0.11 6.11
CA ILE A 95 13.12 0.20 5.59
C ILE A 95 12.12 -0.26 6.65
N LEU A 96 12.35 -1.43 7.24
CA LEU A 96 11.50 -1.97 8.30
C LEU A 96 11.47 -1.09 9.56
N ASP A 97 12.57 -0.38 9.87
CA ASP A 97 12.60 0.61 10.95
C ASP A 97 11.70 1.82 10.62
N PHE A 98 11.71 2.33 9.39
CA PHE A 98 10.80 3.41 8.99
C PHE A 98 9.33 3.03 9.09
N LEU A 99 8.98 1.77 8.81
CA LEU A 99 7.60 1.28 8.89
C LEU A 99 7.15 1.00 10.34
N PHE A 100 7.93 0.24 11.11
CA PHE A 100 7.44 -0.40 12.33
C PHE A 100 8.12 0.05 13.62
N LYS A 101 9.31 0.66 13.56
CA LYS A 101 10.02 1.02 14.79
C LYS A 101 9.30 2.17 15.49
N PRO A 102 8.89 1.99 16.76
CA PRO A 102 8.24 3.06 17.52
C PRO A 102 9.12 4.30 17.62
N ASN A 103 8.50 5.48 17.55
CA ASN A 103 9.18 6.78 17.63
C ASN A 103 10.32 6.90 16.60
N PHE A 104 10.08 6.51 15.34
CA PHE A 104 11.10 6.61 14.29
C PHE A 104 10.53 7.15 12.98
N GLY A 105 9.76 6.34 12.26
CA GLY A 105 9.06 6.74 11.03
C GLY A 105 7.55 6.65 11.23
N ALA A 106 6.88 5.92 10.35
CA ALA A 106 5.45 5.66 10.36
C ALA A 106 4.99 4.97 11.65
N SER A 107 5.86 4.20 12.33
CA SER A 107 5.60 3.65 13.67
C SER A 107 4.24 2.94 13.78
N LEU A 108 3.89 2.14 12.77
CA LEU A 108 2.53 1.62 12.58
C LEU A 108 2.01 0.81 13.78
N HIS A 109 0.70 0.94 14.03
CA HIS A 109 -0.01 0.24 15.09
C HIS A 109 -0.59 -1.10 14.64
N ILE A 110 -0.86 -1.22 13.34
CA ILE A 110 -1.53 -2.37 12.72
C ILE A 110 -0.75 -2.78 11.48
N LEU A 111 -0.55 -4.08 11.31
CA LEU A 111 -0.14 -4.70 10.05
C LEU A 111 -1.24 -5.67 9.61
N LYS A 112 -1.85 -5.39 8.46
CA LYS A 112 -2.78 -6.30 7.78
C LYS A 112 -2.02 -7.04 6.69
N VAL A 113 -2.18 -8.36 6.61
CA VAL A 113 -1.52 -9.20 5.60
C VAL A 113 -2.54 -10.02 4.81
N GLU A 114 -2.24 -10.25 3.54
CA GLU A 114 -2.94 -11.25 2.74
C GLU A 114 -2.70 -12.67 3.30
N ILE A 115 -3.78 -13.45 3.35
CA ILE A 115 -3.70 -14.90 3.47
C ILE A 115 -3.63 -15.43 2.02
N GLY A 116 -2.41 -15.73 1.56
CA GLY A 116 -2.15 -16.15 0.18
C GLY A 116 -3.07 -17.28 -0.27
N GLY A 117 -3.57 -17.16 -1.51
CA GLY A 117 -4.58 -18.04 -2.09
C GLY A 117 -4.20 -18.65 -3.43
N ASP A 118 -2.92 -18.60 -3.82
CA ASP A 118 -2.36 -19.11 -5.07
C ASP A 118 -2.85 -18.42 -6.36
N ALA A 119 -3.57 -17.31 -6.24
CA ALA A 119 -4.18 -16.57 -7.33
C ALA A 119 -3.71 -15.11 -7.36
N GLN A 120 -3.95 -14.44 -8.49
CA GLN A 120 -3.65 -13.02 -8.70
C GLN A 120 -4.57 -12.15 -7.85
N THR A 121 -3.96 -11.23 -7.08
CA THR A 121 -4.66 -10.40 -6.09
C THR A 121 -4.36 -8.90 -6.15
N THR A 122 -3.52 -8.43 -7.10
CA THR A 122 -3.52 -7.12 -7.80
C THR A 122 -2.22 -6.96 -8.61
N ASP A 123 -1.05 -7.17 -7.98
CA ASP A 123 0.29 -7.03 -8.60
C ASP A 123 1.07 -8.35 -8.71
N GLY A 124 0.43 -9.45 -8.30
CA GLY A 124 1.01 -10.78 -8.35
C GLY A 124 0.17 -11.78 -7.56
N THR A 125 0.66 -13.02 -7.52
CA THR A 125 0.07 -14.08 -6.71
C THR A 125 0.82 -14.25 -5.40
N GLU A 126 0.10 -14.54 -4.31
CA GLU A 126 0.72 -14.94 -3.05
C GLU A 126 0.49 -16.43 -2.71
N PRO A 127 1.51 -17.15 -2.25
CA PRO A 127 1.43 -18.59 -2.04
C PRO A 127 0.60 -18.95 -0.82
N SER A 128 -0.30 -19.91 -0.98
CA SER A 128 -1.10 -20.48 0.10
C SER A 128 -0.29 -21.39 1.01
N HIS A 129 -0.66 -21.42 2.30
CA HIS A 129 -0.18 -22.44 3.23
C HIS A 129 -0.67 -23.85 2.86
N MET A 130 -1.68 -23.99 2.00
CA MET A 130 -2.24 -25.28 1.56
C MET A 130 -2.55 -25.29 0.05
N HIS A 131 -1.56 -25.51 -0.81
CA HIS A 131 -1.78 -25.68 -2.26
C HIS A 131 -2.75 -26.83 -2.59
N SER A 132 -2.79 -27.85 -1.72
CA SER A 132 -3.71 -28.98 -1.81
C SER A 132 -4.29 -29.32 -0.45
N LYS A 133 -5.41 -30.06 -0.42
CA LYS A 133 -6.15 -30.44 0.78
C LYS A 133 -5.31 -31.19 1.83
N ASP A 134 -4.36 -32.00 1.37
CA ASP A 134 -3.56 -32.90 2.22
C ASP A 134 -2.20 -32.29 2.61
N GLU A 135 -1.99 -31.01 2.31
CA GLU A 135 -0.73 -30.31 2.54
C GLU A 135 -0.90 -29.11 3.46
N ALA A 136 0.06 -28.91 4.37
CA ALA A 136 0.21 -27.66 5.10
C ALA A 136 1.69 -27.25 5.19
N ASN A 137 2.02 -26.06 4.68
CA ASN A 137 3.35 -25.46 4.76
C ASN A 137 3.24 -23.99 5.19
N PHE A 138 3.68 -23.72 6.41
CA PHE A 138 3.61 -22.38 7.02
C PHE A 138 4.88 -21.55 6.82
N PHE A 139 5.71 -21.89 5.83
CA PHE A 139 6.99 -21.20 5.58
C PHE A 139 7.09 -20.60 4.17
N ARG A 140 5.98 -20.56 3.44
CA ARG A 140 5.88 -19.96 2.11
C ARG A 140 5.70 -18.45 2.14
N GLY A 141 6.11 -17.81 1.05
CA GLY A 141 5.97 -16.38 0.86
C GLY A 141 6.76 -15.59 1.90
N TYR A 142 6.30 -14.38 2.20
CA TYR A 142 7.04 -13.43 3.02
C TYR A 142 6.24 -12.81 4.15
N GLU A 143 4.93 -13.01 4.21
CA GLU A 143 4.09 -12.40 5.24
C GLU A 143 4.42 -12.91 6.65
N TRP A 144 4.78 -14.18 6.79
CA TRP A 144 5.29 -14.71 8.06
C TRP A 144 6.54 -13.98 8.53
N TRP A 145 7.47 -13.70 7.61
CA TRP A 145 8.69 -12.96 7.90
C TRP A 145 8.39 -11.51 8.25
N LEU A 146 7.53 -10.85 7.47
CA LEU A 146 7.17 -9.45 7.67
C LEU A 146 6.49 -9.24 9.03
N MET A 147 5.52 -10.09 9.39
CA MET A 147 4.88 -10.05 10.71
C MET A 147 5.88 -10.25 11.85
N LYS A 148 6.85 -11.16 11.71
CA LYS A 148 7.93 -11.35 12.71
C LYS A 148 8.82 -10.12 12.83
N GLU A 149 9.22 -9.52 11.71
CA GLU A 149 10.05 -8.31 11.70
C GLU A 149 9.33 -7.09 12.28
N ALA A 150 8.01 -6.98 12.04
CA ALA A 150 7.16 -5.98 12.66
C ALA A 150 7.03 -6.19 14.18
N LYS A 151 6.68 -7.39 14.64
CA LYS A 151 6.59 -7.73 16.07
C LYS A 151 7.91 -7.57 16.81
N LYS A 152 9.04 -7.84 16.15
CA LYS A 152 10.38 -7.63 16.71
C LYS A 152 10.67 -6.16 17.04
N ARG A 153 10.12 -5.23 16.25
CA ARG A 153 10.27 -3.78 16.44
C ARG A 153 9.21 -3.20 17.35
N ASN A 154 7.96 -3.63 17.16
CA ASN A 154 6.80 -3.25 17.94
C ASN A 154 6.05 -4.50 18.40
N PRO A 155 6.34 -5.04 19.60
CA PRO A 155 5.64 -6.20 20.13
C PRO A 155 4.12 -6.02 20.26
N ASN A 156 3.66 -4.77 20.36
CA ASN A 156 2.26 -4.40 20.52
C ASN A 156 1.54 -4.16 19.19
N ILE A 157 2.21 -4.33 18.03
CA ILE A 157 1.55 -4.18 16.73
C ILE A 157 0.41 -5.20 16.62
N LYS A 158 -0.77 -4.77 16.17
CA LYS A 158 -1.88 -5.67 15.90
C LYS A 158 -1.70 -6.34 14.54
N LEU A 159 -1.97 -7.63 14.46
CA LEU A 159 -1.86 -8.43 13.24
C LEU A 159 -3.25 -8.83 12.74
N ILE A 160 -3.50 -8.61 11.45
CA ILE A 160 -4.76 -8.92 10.78
C ILE A 160 -4.46 -9.82 9.57
N GLY A 161 -5.20 -10.92 9.42
CA GLY A 161 -5.19 -11.74 8.20
C GLY A 161 -6.48 -11.57 7.39
N LEU A 162 -6.39 -11.47 6.07
CA LEU A 162 -7.56 -11.44 5.18
C LEU A 162 -7.27 -12.24 3.89
N PRO A 163 -8.16 -13.16 3.46
CA PRO A 163 -8.04 -13.81 2.16
C PRO A 163 -8.55 -12.92 1.02
N TRP A 164 -7.78 -12.81 -0.06
CA TRP A 164 -8.27 -12.30 -1.35
C TRP A 164 -8.77 -13.44 -2.23
N ALA A 165 -8.03 -14.56 -2.25
CA ALA A 165 -8.34 -15.75 -3.04
C ALA A 165 -8.23 -17.01 -2.18
N PHE A 166 -8.63 -18.16 -2.73
CA PHE A 166 -8.48 -19.46 -2.06
C PHE A 166 -7.96 -20.50 -3.06
N PRO A 167 -7.18 -21.50 -2.63
CA PRO A 167 -6.84 -22.66 -3.45
C PRO A 167 -8.08 -23.34 -4.03
N GLY A 168 -7.95 -23.96 -5.21
CA GLY A 168 -9.10 -24.52 -5.94
C GLY A 168 -9.90 -25.55 -5.15
N TRP A 169 -9.22 -26.39 -4.36
CA TRP A 169 -9.82 -27.44 -3.55
C TRP A 169 -10.74 -26.90 -2.46
N VAL A 170 -10.51 -25.68 -1.96
CA VAL A 170 -11.39 -25.03 -0.96
C VAL A 170 -12.77 -24.77 -1.57
N GLY A 171 -12.82 -24.46 -2.87
CA GLY A 171 -14.07 -24.29 -3.61
C GLY A 171 -14.79 -25.61 -3.94
N GLU A 172 -14.18 -26.78 -3.67
CA GLU A 172 -14.69 -28.13 -3.94
C GLU A 172 -15.32 -28.25 -5.35
N GLY A 173 -14.56 -27.79 -6.37
CA GLY A 173 -14.97 -27.80 -7.78
C GLY A 173 -15.78 -26.58 -8.24
N THR A 174 -15.96 -25.58 -7.37
CA THR A 174 -16.65 -24.33 -7.67
C THR A 174 -15.72 -23.12 -7.52
N GLN A 175 -16.11 -21.97 -8.08
CA GLN A 175 -15.44 -20.67 -7.87
C GLN A 175 -16.08 -19.90 -6.70
N TRP A 176 -16.58 -20.62 -5.69
CA TRP A 176 -17.30 -20.06 -4.54
C TRP A 176 -16.83 -20.73 -3.24
N PRO A 177 -16.15 -20.01 -2.33
CA PRO A 177 -15.55 -20.61 -1.15
C PRO A 177 -16.59 -21.02 -0.10
N TYR A 178 -17.83 -20.50 -0.15
CA TYR A 178 -18.83 -20.79 0.88
C TYR A 178 -19.80 -21.92 0.51
N PHE A 179 -19.51 -22.70 -0.53
CA PHE A 179 -20.33 -23.87 -0.84
C PHE A 179 -20.27 -24.89 0.31
N PHE A 180 -19.08 -25.05 0.92
CA PHE A 180 -18.87 -25.79 2.16
C PHE A 180 -18.17 -24.88 3.18
N PRO A 181 -18.93 -24.07 3.96
CA PRO A 181 -18.35 -23.04 4.81
C PRO A 181 -17.42 -23.59 5.89
N ASN A 182 -17.61 -24.83 6.33
CA ASN A 182 -16.71 -25.50 7.27
C ASN A 182 -15.32 -25.77 6.67
N VAL A 183 -15.24 -26.14 5.39
CA VAL A 183 -13.95 -26.36 4.70
C VAL A 183 -13.15 -25.07 4.65
N THR A 184 -13.81 -23.96 4.31
CA THR A 184 -13.18 -22.64 4.25
C THR A 184 -12.80 -22.12 5.63
N ALA A 185 -13.65 -22.33 6.64
CA ALA A 185 -13.32 -21.97 8.03
C ALA A 185 -12.12 -22.77 8.54
N ASP A 186 -12.05 -24.08 8.28
CA ASP A 186 -10.93 -24.93 8.66
C ASP A 186 -9.63 -24.48 7.97
N TYR A 187 -9.68 -24.12 6.68
CA TYR A 187 -8.54 -23.56 5.94
C TYR A 187 -8.00 -22.28 6.60
N VAL A 188 -8.88 -21.33 6.91
CA VAL A 188 -8.51 -20.05 7.54
C VAL A 188 -8.00 -20.24 8.96
N VAL A 189 -8.64 -21.09 9.77
CA VAL A 189 -8.22 -21.39 11.14
C VAL A 189 -6.88 -22.13 11.15
N THR A 190 -6.61 -22.97 10.15
CA THR A 190 -5.30 -23.62 9.97
C THR A 190 -4.18 -22.60 9.74
N TRP A 191 -4.45 -21.49 9.04
CA TRP A 191 -3.48 -20.39 8.89
C TRP A 191 -3.15 -19.73 10.23
N ILE A 192 -4.17 -19.43 11.05
CA ILE A 192 -4.01 -18.86 12.40
C ILE A 192 -3.21 -19.80 13.31
N TYR A 193 -3.53 -21.10 13.26
CA TYR A 193 -2.76 -22.13 13.94
C TYR A 193 -1.29 -22.13 13.49
N GLY A 194 -1.05 -22.06 12.18
CA GLY A 194 0.27 -21.95 11.58
C GLY A 194 1.08 -20.76 12.10
N ALA A 195 0.45 -19.58 12.13
CA ALA A 195 1.01 -18.34 12.67
C ALA A 195 1.53 -18.53 14.10
N LYS A 196 0.71 -19.13 14.97
CA LYS A 196 1.07 -19.34 16.37
C LYS A 196 2.13 -20.42 16.54
N GLN A 197 1.93 -21.60 15.97
CA GLN A 197 2.79 -22.76 16.25
C GLN A 197 4.18 -22.64 15.63
N HIS A 198 4.29 -22.06 14.43
CA HIS A 198 5.55 -22.02 13.69
C HIS A 198 6.30 -20.69 13.81
N HIS A 199 5.58 -19.60 14.12
CA HIS A 199 6.17 -18.25 14.18
C HIS A 199 5.95 -17.54 15.50
N ASN A 200 5.21 -18.13 16.45
CA ASN A 200 4.80 -17.50 17.70
C ASN A 200 4.12 -16.13 17.48
N LEU A 201 3.28 -16.05 16.45
CA LEU A 201 2.48 -14.87 16.14
C LEU A 201 1.06 -15.08 16.66
N ASP A 202 0.59 -14.15 17.46
CA ASP A 202 -0.82 -14.05 17.84
C ASP A 202 -1.52 -13.14 16.82
N ILE A 203 -2.53 -13.68 16.14
CA ILE A 203 -3.35 -12.94 15.17
C ILE A 203 -4.49 -12.30 15.95
N ASP A 204 -4.63 -10.98 15.84
CA ASP A 204 -5.64 -10.23 16.59
C ASP A 204 -6.99 -10.25 15.86
N TYR A 205 -6.98 -10.18 14.54
CA TYR A 205 -8.20 -10.14 13.72
C TYR A 205 -8.11 -11.00 12.46
N ILE A 206 -9.27 -11.52 12.05
CA ILE A 206 -9.45 -12.24 10.79
C ILE A 206 -10.57 -11.62 9.96
N GLY A 207 -10.32 -11.45 8.67
CA GLY A 207 -11.29 -10.98 7.68
C GLY A 207 -12.02 -12.12 6.95
N ILE A 208 -12.91 -11.75 6.03
CA ILE A 208 -13.84 -12.69 5.37
C ILE A 208 -13.37 -13.09 3.96
N TRP A 209 -13.60 -12.20 2.98
CA TRP A 209 -13.13 -12.37 1.60
C TRP A 209 -13.11 -11.00 0.92
N ASN A 210 -11.90 -10.51 0.62
CA ASN A 210 -11.66 -9.13 0.25
C ASN A 210 -12.50 -8.65 -0.95
N GLU A 211 -13.27 -7.58 -0.77
CA GLU A 211 -14.11 -6.95 -1.81
C GLU A 211 -14.99 -7.95 -2.58
N ARG A 212 -15.39 -9.04 -1.90
CA ARG A 212 -16.28 -10.06 -2.44
C ARG A 212 -17.48 -10.20 -1.53
N LYS A 213 -18.51 -10.85 -2.06
CA LYS A 213 -19.75 -11.06 -1.33
C LYS A 213 -19.47 -11.95 -0.12
N TYR A 214 -19.77 -11.46 1.08
CA TYR A 214 -19.74 -12.25 2.31
C TYR A 214 -20.93 -13.23 2.37
N ASP A 215 -20.81 -14.25 3.21
CA ASP A 215 -21.87 -15.19 3.54
C ASP A 215 -22.12 -15.22 5.06
N PRO A 216 -23.32 -14.85 5.56
CA PRO A 216 -23.62 -14.85 6.99
C PRO A 216 -23.47 -16.22 7.66
N VAL A 217 -23.73 -17.31 6.94
CA VAL A 217 -23.56 -18.67 7.45
C VAL A 217 -22.08 -18.97 7.62
N TYR A 218 -21.25 -18.61 6.65
CA TYR A 218 -19.80 -18.72 6.78
C TYR A 218 -19.26 -17.94 7.98
N ILE A 219 -19.65 -16.67 8.16
CA ILE A 219 -19.16 -15.84 9.28
C ILE A 219 -19.49 -16.50 10.62
N LYS A 220 -20.70 -17.05 10.75
CA LYS A 220 -21.09 -17.81 11.95
C LYS A 220 -20.24 -19.07 12.13
N VAL A 221 -20.07 -19.86 11.06
CA VAL A 221 -19.26 -21.08 11.10
C VAL A 221 -17.80 -20.75 11.48
N LEU A 222 -17.23 -19.68 10.94
CA LEU A 222 -15.88 -19.21 11.28
C LEU A 222 -15.77 -18.88 12.78
N ARG A 223 -16.74 -18.14 13.34
CA ARG A 223 -16.78 -17.83 14.77
C ARG A 223 -16.85 -19.11 15.62
N ASP A 224 -17.78 -20.00 15.30
CA ASP A 224 -17.98 -21.27 16.00
C ASP A 224 -16.71 -22.15 15.94
N THR A 225 -16.06 -22.22 14.76
CA THR A 225 -14.81 -22.98 14.59
C THR A 225 -13.68 -22.37 15.41
N LEU A 226 -13.46 -21.05 15.36
CA LEU A 226 -12.44 -20.37 16.16
C LEU A 226 -12.63 -20.64 17.66
N ASP A 227 -13.86 -20.53 18.16
CA ASP A 227 -14.16 -20.76 19.57
C ASP A 227 -13.91 -22.22 19.98
N SER A 228 -14.29 -23.17 19.11
CA SER A 228 -14.13 -24.61 19.38
C SER A 228 -12.66 -25.04 19.53
N VAL A 229 -11.73 -24.32 18.89
CA VAL A 229 -10.28 -24.57 18.98
C VAL A 229 -9.55 -23.62 19.93
N GLY A 230 -10.29 -22.77 20.66
CA GLY A 230 -9.75 -21.91 21.70
C GLY A 230 -9.26 -20.53 21.24
N TYR A 231 -9.54 -20.11 20.00
CA TYR A 231 -9.24 -18.78 19.46
C TYR A 231 -10.37 -17.77 19.73
N THR A 232 -10.93 -17.78 20.95
CA THR A 232 -12.06 -16.93 21.36
C THR A 232 -11.74 -15.43 21.35
N ASN A 233 -10.45 -15.07 21.39
CA ASN A 233 -9.99 -13.69 21.42
C ASN A 233 -9.64 -13.12 20.03
N VAL A 234 -9.68 -13.93 18.97
CA VAL A 234 -9.46 -13.46 17.60
C VAL A 234 -10.74 -12.79 17.12
N GLY A 235 -10.69 -11.48 16.88
CA GLY A 235 -11.84 -10.71 16.42
C GLY A 235 -12.15 -10.98 14.94
N ILE A 236 -13.42 -10.90 14.56
CA ILE A 236 -13.83 -10.94 13.14
C ILE A 236 -14.07 -9.52 12.65
N ILE A 237 -13.36 -9.13 11.59
CA ILE A 237 -13.62 -7.90 10.82
C ILE A 237 -14.45 -8.30 9.60
N ALA A 238 -15.56 -7.61 9.37
CA ALA A 238 -16.38 -7.88 8.20
C ALA A 238 -16.98 -6.59 7.61
N ALA A 239 -17.21 -6.48 6.31
CA ALA A 239 -16.95 -7.51 5.30
C ALA A 239 -15.69 -7.26 4.47
N ASP A 240 -14.90 -6.20 4.76
CA ASP A 240 -13.83 -5.71 3.89
C ASP A 240 -14.39 -5.43 2.48
N GLY A 241 -15.44 -4.60 2.46
CA GLY A 241 -16.22 -4.23 1.29
C GLY A 241 -17.00 -2.94 1.55
N ASP A 242 -18.29 -2.92 1.23
CA ASP A 242 -19.15 -1.76 1.50
C ASP A 242 -19.86 -1.85 2.87
N TRP A 243 -20.68 -0.83 3.17
CA TRP A 243 -21.44 -0.75 4.42
C TRP A 243 -22.63 -1.73 4.51
N SER A 244 -22.92 -2.55 3.49
CA SER A 244 -24.16 -3.35 3.42
C SER A 244 -24.33 -4.37 4.55
N ILE A 245 -23.22 -4.83 5.16
CA ILE A 245 -23.27 -5.76 6.29
C ILE A 245 -23.93 -5.14 7.53
N ALA A 246 -23.88 -3.82 7.70
CA ALA A 246 -24.45 -3.15 8.86
C ALA A 246 -25.96 -3.40 8.98
N ALA A 247 -26.70 -3.29 7.87
CA ALA A 247 -28.13 -3.58 7.85
C ALA A 247 -28.42 -5.07 8.17
N ALA A 248 -27.63 -5.98 7.60
CA ALA A 248 -27.77 -7.42 7.86
C ALA A 248 -27.53 -7.78 9.33
N MET A 249 -26.61 -7.09 10.02
CA MET A 249 -26.33 -7.28 11.44
C MET A 249 -27.50 -6.81 12.33
N LEU A 250 -28.16 -5.70 11.98
CA LEU A 250 -29.35 -5.24 12.71
C LEU A 250 -30.52 -6.24 12.62
N GLU A 251 -30.61 -6.97 11.52
CA GLU A 251 -31.65 -8.00 11.31
C GLU A 251 -31.28 -9.37 11.89
N ASN A 252 -29.99 -9.65 12.08
CA ASN A 252 -29.50 -10.96 12.51
C ASN A 252 -28.57 -10.83 13.73
N PRO A 253 -29.10 -11.04 14.96
CA PRO A 253 -28.32 -10.98 16.19
C PRO A 253 -27.11 -11.92 16.21
N TYR A 254 -27.20 -13.11 15.61
CA TYR A 254 -26.07 -14.04 15.57
C TYR A 254 -24.93 -13.51 14.69
N LEU A 255 -25.25 -12.88 13.56
CA LEU A 255 -24.25 -12.24 12.71
C LEU A 255 -23.64 -11.04 13.46
N ASN A 256 -24.47 -10.25 14.12
CA ASN A 256 -24.00 -9.13 14.93
C ASN A 256 -23.08 -9.57 16.07
N ASP A 257 -23.37 -10.69 16.73
CA ASP A 257 -22.55 -11.21 17.83
C ASP A 257 -21.21 -11.77 17.32
N ALA A 258 -21.18 -12.39 16.14
CA ALA A 258 -19.97 -12.95 15.55
C ALA A 258 -18.97 -11.89 15.07
N VAL A 259 -19.45 -10.72 14.62
CA VAL A 259 -18.62 -9.64 14.07
C VAL A 259 -18.22 -8.65 15.16
N GLU A 260 -16.92 -8.40 15.31
CA GLU A 260 -16.39 -7.42 16.27
C GLU A 260 -16.28 -6.01 15.65
N VAL A 261 -15.87 -5.95 14.39
CA VAL A 261 -15.57 -4.71 13.68
C VAL A 261 -16.24 -4.71 12.31
N ILE A 262 -16.87 -3.59 11.96
CA ILE A 262 -17.30 -3.34 10.58
C ILE A 262 -16.14 -2.68 9.82
N GLY A 263 -15.49 -3.44 8.94
CA GLY A 263 -14.42 -2.98 8.05
C GLY A 263 -14.95 -2.67 6.66
N VAL A 264 -14.69 -1.46 6.18
CA VAL A 264 -15.10 -0.98 4.85
C VAL A 264 -13.95 -0.37 4.07
N HIS A 265 -14.11 -0.36 2.75
CA HIS A 265 -13.09 0.07 1.80
C HIS A 265 -13.45 1.42 1.17
N TYR A 266 -12.46 2.31 1.04
CA TYR A 266 -12.55 3.63 0.40
C TYR A 266 -13.85 4.41 0.73
N PRO A 267 -14.19 4.60 2.02
CA PRO A 267 -15.49 5.13 2.46
C PRO A 267 -15.71 6.61 2.13
N GLY A 268 -14.69 7.32 1.61
CA GLY A 268 -14.76 8.76 1.36
C GLY A 268 -15.04 9.54 2.64
N THR A 269 -14.49 9.10 3.76
CA THR A 269 -14.68 9.63 5.12
C THR A 269 -16.08 9.48 5.72
N LYS A 270 -17.04 8.87 5.01
CA LYS A 270 -18.44 8.80 5.45
C LYS A 270 -18.81 7.43 5.99
N THR A 271 -19.82 7.40 6.85
CA THR A 271 -20.49 6.18 7.31
C THR A 271 -22.00 6.25 7.01
N VAL A 272 -22.73 5.19 7.35
CA VAL A 272 -24.19 5.08 7.21
C VAL A 272 -24.87 4.96 8.57
N GLU A 273 -26.16 5.27 8.64
CA GLU A 273 -26.92 5.27 9.89
C GLU A 273 -26.97 3.87 10.52
N GLU A 274 -27.16 2.83 9.70
CA GLU A 274 -27.21 1.44 10.14
C GLU A 274 -25.93 1.02 10.85
N ALA A 275 -24.77 1.44 10.34
CA ALA A 275 -23.47 1.14 10.94
C ALA A 275 -23.33 1.80 12.33
N LEU A 276 -23.83 3.02 12.49
CA LEU A 276 -23.86 3.69 13.79
C LEU A 276 -24.77 2.98 14.80
N LEU A 277 -25.93 2.48 14.34
CA LEU A 277 -26.90 1.76 15.17
C LEU A 277 -26.40 0.40 15.65
N THR A 278 -25.43 -0.22 14.96
CA THR A 278 -24.81 -1.47 15.44
C THR A 278 -23.96 -1.27 16.69
N GLU A 279 -23.54 -0.04 16.99
CA GLU A 279 -22.58 0.32 18.05
C GLU A 279 -21.20 -0.36 17.93
N LYS A 280 -20.93 -1.04 16.81
CA LYS A 280 -19.64 -1.68 16.54
C LYS A 280 -18.54 -0.65 16.26
N LYS A 281 -17.30 -1.12 16.38
CA LYS A 281 -16.13 -0.41 15.85
C LYS A 281 -16.26 -0.33 14.32
N LEU A 282 -15.97 0.84 13.77
CA LEU A 282 -16.05 1.10 12.33
C LEU A 282 -14.66 1.45 11.85
N TRP A 283 -14.12 0.70 10.89
CA TRP A 283 -12.77 0.93 10.39
C TRP A 283 -12.82 1.18 8.88
N SER A 284 -11.99 2.13 8.42
CA SER A 284 -11.56 2.12 7.02
C SER A 284 -10.49 1.04 6.91
N SER A 285 -10.90 -0.20 6.64
CA SER A 285 -10.02 -1.38 6.67
C SER A 285 -9.17 -1.52 5.42
N GLU A 286 -9.43 -0.67 4.43
CA GLU A 286 -8.60 -0.38 3.26
C GLU A 286 -8.89 1.04 2.73
N ASP A 287 -7.87 1.86 2.62
CA ASP A 287 -7.95 3.24 2.13
C ASP A 287 -6.63 3.63 1.45
N TYR A 288 -6.45 4.92 1.11
CA TYR A 288 -5.25 5.45 0.44
C TYR A 288 -5.15 5.05 -1.04
N SER A 289 -4.44 3.97 -1.39
CA SER A 289 -4.25 3.48 -2.77
C SER A 289 -3.89 4.59 -3.76
N THR A 290 -3.06 5.54 -3.34
CA THR A 290 -2.74 6.72 -4.15
C THR A 290 -1.23 6.85 -4.24
N PHE A 291 -0.75 7.29 -5.39
CA PHE A 291 0.67 7.48 -5.64
C PHE A 291 1.31 8.30 -4.53
N ASN A 292 2.46 7.87 -4.03
CA ASN A 292 3.04 8.38 -2.79
C ASN A 292 3.83 9.68 -2.88
N ASP A 293 3.46 10.52 -3.85
CA ASP A 293 3.89 11.90 -3.93
C ASP A 293 3.21 12.78 -2.87
N ASP A 294 3.43 14.09 -2.95
CA ASP A 294 2.82 15.04 -2.02
C ASP A 294 1.29 15.11 -2.15
N ILE A 295 0.70 14.78 -3.31
CA ILE A 295 -0.76 14.69 -3.45
C ILE A 295 -1.29 13.48 -2.67
N GLY A 296 -0.63 12.32 -2.79
CA GLY A 296 -0.90 11.14 -1.97
C GLY A 296 -0.74 11.43 -0.49
N ALA A 297 0.34 12.11 -0.09
CA ALA A 297 0.55 12.52 1.29
C ALA A 297 -0.57 13.43 1.81
N GLY A 298 -1.03 14.38 1.00
CA GLY A 298 -2.17 15.24 1.34
C GLY A 298 -3.48 14.45 1.45
N CYS A 299 -3.72 13.49 0.55
CA CYS A 299 -4.85 12.55 0.66
C CYS A 299 -4.79 11.83 2.02
N TRP A 300 -3.66 11.22 2.35
CA TRP A 300 -3.48 10.44 3.57
C TRP A 300 -3.66 11.27 4.83
N ALA A 301 -3.00 12.44 4.92
CA ALA A 301 -3.14 13.36 6.04
C ALA A 301 -4.60 13.78 6.29
N ARG A 302 -5.33 14.08 5.20
CA ARG A 302 -6.75 14.48 5.27
C ARG A 302 -7.62 13.34 5.80
N ILE A 303 -7.51 12.13 5.23
CA ILE A 303 -8.41 11.03 5.60
C ILE A 303 -8.11 10.46 6.98
N LEU A 304 -6.87 10.51 7.47
CA LEU A 304 -6.52 10.09 8.84
C LEU A 304 -7.31 10.85 9.91
N ASN A 305 -7.52 12.16 9.72
CA ASN A 305 -8.40 12.94 10.60
C ASN A 305 -9.88 12.72 10.26
N GLN A 306 -10.23 12.89 8.98
CA GLN A 306 -11.62 13.03 8.58
C GLN A 306 -12.42 11.73 8.61
N ASN A 307 -11.77 10.56 8.53
CA ASN A 307 -12.44 9.27 8.73
C ASN A 307 -13.11 9.19 10.12
N TYR A 308 -12.47 9.74 11.16
CA TYR A 308 -13.11 9.83 12.48
C TYR A 308 -14.12 10.99 12.56
N VAL A 309 -13.73 12.19 12.11
CA VAL A 309 -14.58 13.40 12.22
C VAL A 309 -15.93 13.22 11.51
N ASN A 310 -15.91 12.66 10.30
CA ASN A 310 -17.10 12.54 9.45
C ASN A 310 -17.78 11.17 9.60
N GLY A 311 -17.00 10.10 9.74
CA GLY A 311 -17.47 8.71 9.67
C GLY A 311 -17.45 7.95 10.99
N ARG A 312 -16.94 8.55 12.07
CA ARG A 312 -16.70 7.89 13.36
C ARG A 312 -15.82 6.64 13.26
N MET A 313 -15.00 6.55 12.22
CA MET A 313 -14.10 5.43 12.03
C MET A 313 -12.87 5.57 12.92
N THR A 314 -12.54 4.52 13.66
CA THR A 314 -11.53 4.54 14.73
C THR A 314 -10.20 3.92 14.34
N SER A 315 -10.11 3.40 13.12
CA SER A 315 -8.88 2.93 12.46
C SER A 315 -8.95 3.24 10.96
N THR A 316 -7.78 3.44 10.36
CA THR A 316 -7.59 3.57 8.91
C THR A 316 -6.34 2.79 8.52
N ILE A 317 -6.44 1.94 7.50
CA ILE A 317 -5.36 1.06 7.05
C ILE A 317 -5.04 1.38 5.58
N SER A 318 -3.80 1.74 5.27
CA SER A 318 -3.39 2.05 3.90
C SER A 318 -3.20 0.78 3.07
N TRP A 319 -3.86 0.69 1.92
CA TRP A 319 -3.36 -0.13 0.84
C TRP A 319 -2.44 0.72 -0.06
N ASN A 320 -1.16 0.43 -0.19
CA ASN A 320 -0.41 -0.65 0.47
C ASN A 320 0.62 -0.12 1.49
N LEU A 321 1.25 -1.04 2.22
CA LEU A 321 2.27 -0.76 3.23
C LEU A 321 3.50 -0.10 2.61
N ILE A 322 3.95 -0.66 1.49
CA ILE A 322 5.20 -0.30 0.80
C ILE A 322 5.11 -0.71 -0.67
N ALA A 323 5.57 0.18 -1.56
CA ALA A 323 5.72 -0.13 -2.97
C ALA A 323 7.02 -0.93 -3.19
N SER A 324 6.92 -2.26 -3.05
CA SER A 324 8.00 -3.23 -3.27
C SER A 324 7.61 -4.26 -4.32
N TYR A 325 7.10 -3.77 -5.45
CA TYR A 325 6.73 -4.50 -6.66
C TYR A 325 7.20 -3.66 -7.85
N TYR A 326 7.22 -4.22 -9.06
CA TYR A 326 7.67 -3.46 -10.23
C TYR A 326 6.74 -2.27 -10.51
N GLU A 327 7.28 -1.05 -10.62
CA GLU A 327 6.53 0.19 -10.91
C GLU A 327 5.52 0.08 -12.07
N ASN A 328 5.81 -0.72 -13.10
CA ASN A 328 4.93 -0.88 -14.27
C ASN A 328 3.78 -1.87 -14.07
N LEU A 329 3.65 -2.47 -12.88
CA LEU A 329 2.47 -3.24 -12.49
C LEU A 329 1.31 -2.30 -12.15
N SER A 330 0.21 -2.85 -11.64
CA SER A 330 -0.95 -2.01 -11.31
C SER A 330 -0.55 -1.10 -10.15
N PHE A 331 -1.04 0.15 -10.12
CA PHE A 331 -0.87 1.03 -8.97
C PHE A 331 0.61 1.20 -8.50
N GLY A 332 1.57 1.22 -9.43
CA GLY A 332 2.99 1.43 -9.12
C GLY A 332 3.20 2.70 -8.29
N GLY A 333 3.85 2.57 -7.13
CA GLY A 333 4.11 3.70 -6.22
C GLY A 333 3.01 4.01 -5.20
N ASP A 334 1.96 3.18 -5.07
CA ASP A 334 0.83 3.44 -4.16
C ASP A 334 1.04 2.93 -2.71
N GLY A 335 2.29 2.83 -2.26
CA GLY A 335 2.65 2.45 -0.88
C GLY A 335 3.02 3.64 0.00
N LEU A 336 3.06 3.49 1.33
CA LEU A 336 3.48 4.61 2.21
C LEU A 336 4.92 5.09 1.95
N MET A 337 5.76 4.21 1.40
CA MET A 337 7.12 4.47 0.92
C MET A 337 7.47 3.55 -0.25
N THR A 338 8.62 3.75 -0.89
CA THR A 338 9.04 2.98 -2.09
C THR A 338 10.33 2.22 -1.84
N ALA A 339 10.34 0.92 -2.15
CA ALA A 339 11.52 0.06 -2.10
C ALA A 339 11.42 -1.09 -3.14
N GLU A 340 11.55 -0.73 -4.41
CA GLU A 340 11.38 -1.62 -5.56
C GLU A 340 12.69 -1.99 -6.28
N GLU A 341 13.84 -1.59 -5.74
CA GLU A 341 15.17 -1.83 -6.32
C GLU A 341 16.12 -2.61 -5.39
N PRO A 342 15.80 -3.85 -5.00
CA PRO A 342 16.68 -4.66 -4.15
C PRO A 342 18.09 -4.86 -4.73
N TRP A 343 18.23 -4.86 -6.06
CA TRP A 343 19.52 -4.97 -6.76
C TRP A 343 20.43 -3.75 -6.63
N SER A 344 19.88 -2.57 -6.29
CA SER A 344 20.66 -1.35 -6.09
C SER A 344 20.77 -0.98 -4.61
N GLY A 345 19.81 -1.42 -3.78
CA GLY A 345 19.64 -1.01 -2.40
C GLY A 345 18.98 0.37 -2.24
N HIS A 346 18.55 0.99 -3.35
CA HIS A 346 17.85 2.26 -3.33
C HIS A 346 16.45 2.12 -2.73
N TYR A 347 16.05 3.06 -1.87
CA TYR A 347 14.68 3.18 -1.39
C TYR A 347 14.38 4.67 -1.16
N LEU A 348 13.11 5.02 -1.09
CA LEU A 348 12.65 6.39 -0.85
C LEU A 348 11.73 6.42 0.36
N VAL A 349 12.03 7.31 1.31
CA VAL A 349 11.17 7.55 2.49
C VAL A 349 10.25 8.72 2.15
N GLU A 350 9.08 8.38 1.63
CA GLU A 350 8.15 9.34 1.06
C GLU A 350 7.34 10.12 2.11
N SER A 351 6.73 11.23 1.66
CA SER A 351 5.91 12.12 2.49
C SER A 351 4.83 11.40 3.33
N PRO A 352 4.12 10.35 2.85
CA PRO A 352 3.13 9.61 3.63
C PRO A 352 3.66 8.95 4.92
N ILE A 353 4.94 8.56 4.98
CA ILE A 353 5.57 8.06 6.23
C ILE A 353 5.46 9.11 7.34
N TRP A 354 5.72 10.36 6.98
CA TRP A 354 5.72 11.48 7.93
C TRP A 354 4.31 11.96 8.27
N MET A 355 3.38 11.89 7.31
CA MET A 355 1.95 12.12 7.60
C MET A 355 1.40 11.08 8.58
N THR A 356 1.83 9.82 8.45
CA THR A 356 1.49 8.76 9.39
C THR A 356 2.05 9.05 10.79
N ALA A 357 3.32 9.47 10.87
CA ALA A 357 4.02 9.76 12.13
C ALA A 357 3.33 10.86 12.97
N HIS A 358 2.66 11.83 12.33
CA HIS A 358 1.88 12.87 13.00
C HIS A 358 0.77 12.31 13.91
N THR A 359 0.28 11.10 13.65
CA THR A 359 -0.70 10.42 14.49
C THR A 359 -0.04 9.32 15.33
N THR A 360 0.72 8.42 14.70
CA THR A 360 1.16 7.17 15.34
C THR A 360 2.23 7.34 16.41
N GLN A 361 3.11 8.34 16.31
CA GLN A 361 4.12 8.57 17.35
C GLN A 361 3.52 9.16 18.65
N PHE A 362 2.29 9.65 18.60
CA PHE A 362 1.67 10.43 19.68
C PHE A 362 0.32 9.91 20.14
N THR A 363 -0.08 8.74 19.65
CA THR A 363 -1.30 8.03 20.03
C THR A 363 -0.99 6.54 20.07
N GLN A 364 -1.79 5.75 20.77
CA GLN A 364 -1.69 4.29 20.76
C GLN A 364 -3.10 3.68 20.77
N PRO A 365 -3.31 2.46 20.22
CA PRO A 365 -4.56 1.74 20.41
C PRO A 365 -4.97 1.70 21.88
N GLY A 366 -6.24 1.99 22.18
CA GLY A 366 -6.76 2.12 23.54
C GLY A 366 -6.84 3.55 24.07
N TRP A 367 -6.28 4.53 23.34
CA TRP A 367 -6.56 5.94 23.58
C TRP A 367 -8.01 6.26 23.20
N PHE A 368 -8.52 7.39 23.66
CA PHE A 368 -9.87 7.85 23.32
C PHE A 368 -9.82 9.18 22.61
N TYR A 369 -10.57 9.29 21.52
CA TYR A 369 -10.89 10.60 20.96
C TYR A 369 -11.70 11.41 21.96
N LEU A 370 -11.56 12.73 21.94
CA LEU A 370 -12.49 13.63 22.61
C LEU A 370 -13.77 13.79 21.78
N GLN A 371 -14.85 14.25 22.41
CA GLN A 371 -16.06 14.62 21.66
C GLN A 371 -15.90 15.95 20.91
N THR A 372 -14.93 16.78 21.32
CA THR A 372 -14.69 18.11 20.77
C THR A 372 -13.71 18.09 19.60
N VAL A 373 -13.98 17.27 18.59
CA VAL A 373 -13.25 17.23 17.30
C VAL A 373 -14.09 17.86 16.20
N GLY A 374 -13.51 18.25 15.07
CA GLY A 374 -14.31 18.83 13.99
C GLY A 374 -13.53 19.44 12.83
N ASN A 375 -14.27 20.14 11.98
CA ASN A 375 -13.72 20.93 10.88
C ASN A 375 -13.32 22.33 11.34
N LEU A 376 -12.31 22.90 10.68
CA LEU A 376 -11.91 24.29 10.85
C LEU A 376 -12.81 25.21 10.00
N ALA A 377 -12.97 26.46 10.44
CA ALA A 377 -13.87 27.43 9.84
C ALA A 377 -13.54 27.78 8.38
N HIS A 378 -12.27 27.78 8.01
CA HIS A 378 -11.81 28.08 6.65
C HIS A 378 -11.18 26.87 5.95
N GLY A 379 -11.71 25.66 6.22
CA GLY A 379 -11.24 24.41 5.63
C GLY A 379 -10.12 23.73 6.43
N GLY A 380 -10.01 22.41 6.29
CA GLY A 380 -9.20 21.55 7.16
C GLY A 380 -9.97 21.01 8.36
N SER A 381 -9.30 20.19 9.18
CA SER A 381 -9.91 19.51 10.32
C SER A 381 -8.93 19.35 11.48
N TYR A 382 -9.47 19.05 12.67
CA TYR A 382 -8.68 18.70 13.83
C TYR A 382 -9.31 17.55 14.64
N VAL A 383 -8.45 16.69 15.18
CA VAL A 383 -8.81 15.67 16.14
C VAL A 383 -8.00 15.84 17.42
N ALA A 384 -8.54 15.37 18.54
CA ALA A 384 -7.88 15.39 19.83
C ALA A 384 -8.12 14.08 20.55
N LEU A 385 -7.07 13.52 21.15
CA LEU A 385 -7.07 12.23 21.84
C LEU A 385 -6.39 12.32 23.20
N THR A 386 -6.83 11.48 24.12
CA THR A 386 -6.21 11.30 25.44
C THR A 386 -6.08 9.83 25.79
N ASP A 387 -5.02 9.50 26.53
CA ASP A 387 -4.81 8.18 27.12
C ASP A 387 -5.64 7.95 28.39
N ARG A 388 -6.27 9.01 28.94
CA ARG A 388 -6.90 9.05 30.28
C ARG A 388 -5.94 8.96 31.46
N GLN A 389 -4.63 9.05 31.22
CA GLN A 389 -3.58 9.20 32.23
C GLN A 389 -2.99 10.63 32.25
N GLY A 390 -3.55 11.55 31.47
CA GLY A 390 -3.20 12.96 31.47
C GLY A 390 -2.47 13.42 30.21
N ASN A 391 -2.16 12.51 29.28
CA ASN A 391 -1.64 12.92 27.98
C ASN A 391 -2.74 13.44 27.07
N LEU A 392 -2.36 14.41 26.25
CA LEU A 392 -3.21 15.02 25.22
C LEU A 392 -2.41 15.09 23.92
N THR A 393 -3.02 14.67 22.82
CA THR A 393 -2.52 14.86 21.46
C THR A 393 -3.61 15.49 20.62
N ILE A 394 -3.28 16.57 19.91
CA ILE A 394 -4.15 17.26 18.95
C ILE A 394 -3.46 17.19 17.59
N VAL A 395 -4.14 16.67 16.57
CA VAL A 395 -3.65 16.60 15.18
C VAL A 395 -4.53 17.48 14.31
N ILE A 396 -3.92 18.40 13.57
CA ILE A 396 -4.60 19.40 12.74
C ILE A 396 -4.08 19.25 11.30
N GLU A 397 -4.97 19.29 10.32
CA GLU A 397 -4.63 19.29 8.89
C GLU A 397 -5.39 20.38 8.14
N THR A 398 -4.76 21.00 7.14
CA THR A 398 -5.34 22.04 6.26
C THR A 398 -5.19 21.70 4.78
N MET A 399 -5.34 20.43 4.42
CA MET A 399 -5.10 19.96 3.07
C MET A 399 -6.07 20.56 2.06
N THR A 400 -5.56 21.19 1.00
CA THR A 400 -6.38 21.76 -0.07
C THR A 400 -6.96 20.66 -0.95
N HIS A 401 -8.08 20.97 -1.61
CA HIS A 401 -8.73 20.03 -2.52
C HIS A 401 -7.78 19.47 -3.58
N ASN A 402 -7.08 20.34 -4.31
CA ASN A 402 -6.27 19.91 -5.46
C ASN A 402 -5.02 19.12 -5.07
N HIS A 403 -4.54 19.30 -3.84
CA HIS A 403 -3.33 18.66 -3.31
C HIS A 403 -3.63 17.50 -2.36
N SER A 404 -4.87 17.01 -2.31
CA SER A 404 -5.25 15.89 -1.43
C SER A 404 -6.27 14.94 -2.04
N GLN A 405 -6.30 14.86 -3.37
CA GLN A 405 -7.17 13.94 -4.08
C GLN A 405 -6.64 12.52 -3.90
N CYS A 406 -7.44 11.67 -3.26
CA CYS A 406 -7.23 10.23 -3.30
C CYS A 406 -7.76 9.69 -4.64
N ILE A 407 -7.30 8.52 -5.07
CA ILE A 407 -7.84 7.87 -6.27
C ILE A 407 -9.33 7.52 -6.11
N ARG A 408 -9.77 7.22 -4.88
CA ARG A 408 -11.13 6.76 -4.54
C ARG A 408 -11.60 7.35 -3.21
N PRO A 409 -12.88 7.73 -3.10
CA PRO A 409 -13.77 8.12 -4.21
C PRO A 409 -13.38 9.49 -4.78
N PRO A 410 -13.99 9.95 -5.89
CA PRO A 410 -13.84 11.33 -6.34
C PRO A 410 -14.16 12.33 -5.22
N LEU A 411 -13.25 13.27 -5.00
CA LEU A 411 -13.34 14.26 -3.94
C LEU A 411 -14.22 15.43 -4.40
N PRO A 412 -15.31 15.76 -3.68
CA PRO A 412 -16.07 16.98 -3.99
C PRO A 412 -15.24 18.23 -3.72
N GLN A 413 -15.43 19.27 -4.53
CA GLN A 413 -14.74 20.55 -4.37
C GLN A 413 -15.00 21.16 -2.98
N PHE A 414 -13.94 21.65 -2.34
CA PHE A 414 -13.99 22.50 -1.15
C PHE A 414 -12.85 23.52 -1.19
N ASP A 415 -13.01 24.59 -0.42
CA ASP A 415 -12.01 25.65 -0.33
C ASP A 415 -11.28 25.58 1.03
N VAL A 416 -9.98 25.84 0.99
CA VAL A 416 -9.16 26.05 2.19
C VAL A 416 -8.43 27.36 2.03
N SER A 417 -8.41 28.18 3.09
CA SER A 417 -7.67 29.43 3.11
C SER A 417 -6.93 29.64 4.42
N PRO A 418 -5.85 30.44 4.41
CA PRO A 418 -5.09 30.74 5.62
C PRO A 418 -5.99 31.32 6.72
N GLN A 419 -5.83 30.84 7.95
CA GLN A 419 -6.71 31.18 9.06
C GLN A 419 -5.96 31.24 10.40
N LYS A 420 -6.59 31.90 11.38
CA LYS A 420 -6.08 31.97 12.76
C LYS A 420 -6.99 31.14 13.66
N ALA A 421 -6.46 30.02 14.16
CA ALA A 421 -7.19 29.08 15.01
C ALA A 421 -6.73 29.18 16.46
N THR A 422 -7.65 29.46 17.37
CA THR A 422 -7.39 29.51 18.82
C THR A 422 -8.00 28.30 19.50
N PHE A 423 -7.17 27.47 20.11
CA PHE A 423 -7.60 26.29 20.85
C PHE A 423 -7.66 26.63 22.34
N GLN A 424 -8.81 26.36 22.95
CA GLN A 424 -9.05 26.55 24.38
C GLN A 424 -9.10 25.19 25.06
N LEU A 425 -8.08 24.89 25.86
CA LEU A 425 -8.08 23.73 26.73
C LEU A 425 -9.06 23.97 27.89
N LYS A 426 -9.85 22.95 28.22
CA LYS A 426 -10.79 22.94 29.35
C LYS A 426 -10.68 21.61 30.10
N GLY A 427 -11.50 21.45 31.14
CA GLY A 427 -11.58 20.19 31.86
C GLY A 427 -10.27 19.78 32.52
N SER A 428 -9.93 18.49 32.42
CA SER A 428 -8.73 17.96 33.06
C SER A 428 -7.46 18.63 32.56
N PHE A 429 -7.41 19.06 31.29
CA PHE A 429 -6.26 19.68 30.65
C PHE A 429 -5.85 21.03 31.26
N VAL A 430 -6.80 21.78 31.84
CA VAL A 430 -6.51 23.02 32.60
C VAL A 430 -6.13 22.69 34.04
N SER A 431 -6.83 21.74 34.67
CA SER A 431 -6.51 21.33 36.04
C SER A 431 -5.13 20.68 36.18
N ALA A 432 -4.66 20.02 35.12
CA ALA A 432 -3.33 19.44 35.02
C ALA A 432 -2.22 20.50 34.78
N HIS A 433 -2.59 21.77 34.61
CA HIS A 433 -1.68 22.88 34.36
C HIS A 433 -0.75 22.60 33.17
N LEU A 434 -1.31 22.10 32.05
CA LEU A 434 -0.54 21.87 30.83
C LEU A 434 -0.02 23.21 30.31
N THR A 435 1.26 23.49 30.58
CA THR A 435 1.96 24.71 30.14
C THR A 435 2.84 24.47 28.93
N ASP A 436 3.36 23.25 28.80
CA ASP A 436 4.37 22.88 27.81
C ASP A 436 3.81 21.79 26.88
N LEU A 437 3.59 22.16 25.62
CA LEU A 437 3.19 21.25 24.56
C LEU A 437 4.30 21.20 23.50
N GLN A 438 4.66 19.99 23.08
CA GLN A 438 5.52 19.79 21.91
C GLN A 438 4.71 20.10 20.65
N MET A 439 5.38 20.61 19.62
CA MET A 439 4.77 20.89 18.32
C MET A 439 5.58 20.27 17.20
N TRP A 440 4.95 19.38 16.45
CA TRP A 440 5.48 18.78 15.24
C TRP A 440 4.76 19.34 14.04
N TYR A 441 5.50 19.61 12.97
CA TYR A 441 4.99 20.34 11.81
C TYR A 441 5.44 19.69 10.50
N SER A 442 4.49 19.60 9.56
CA SER A 442 4.77 19.36 8.16
C SER A 442 4.06 20.37 7.27
N LYS A 443 4.68 20.66 6.12
CA LYS A 443 4.16 21.47 5.02
C LYS A 443 4.51 20.78 3.71
N LEU A 444 3.49 20.51 2.92
CA LEU A 444 3.62 20.11 1.53
C LEU A 444 3.63 21.40 0.69
N ASP A 445 4.81 21.81 0.22
CA ASP A 445 5.03 23.10 -0.45
C ASP A 445 5.02 22.93 -1.97
N PHE A 446 3.82 22.95 -2.54
CA PHE A 446 3.60 22.86 -3.98
C PHE A 446 4.09 24.10 -4.77
N GLU A 447 4.33 25.25 -4.10
CA GLU A 447 4.82 26.46 -4.76
C GLU A 447 6.33 26.41 -4.98
N THR A 448 7.09 26.07 -3.94
CA THR A 448 8.56 26.06 -3.99
C THR A 448 9.16 24.68 -4.19
N LYS A 449 8.36 23.61 -4.03
CA LYS A 449 8.77 22.19 -4.06
C LYS A 449 9.86 21.88 -3.03
N LYS A 450 9.69 22.45 -1.83
CA LYS A 450 10.60 22.27 -0.70
C LYS A 450 9.80 21.98 0.56
N ASP A 451 9.39 20.73 0.68
CA ASP A 451 8.57 20.30 1.79
C ASP A 451 9.34 20.37 3.10
N THR A 452 8.58 20.70 4.15
CA THR A 452 9.04 20.51 5.52
C THR A 452 8.31 19.30 6.06
N LEU A 453 9.01 18.24 6.44
CA LEU A 453 8.38 17.01 6.89
C LEU A 453 8.78 16.71 8.34
N PHE A 454 7.79 16.52 9.20
CA PHE A 454 7.91 16.08 10.59
C PHE A 454 9.00 16.82 11.39
N GLN A 455 9.01 18.15 11.29
CA GLN A 455 9.95 18.99 12.01
C GLN A 455 9.41 19.29 13.41
N ASN A 456 10.21 19.02 14.44
CA ASN A 456 9.92 19.52 15.79
C ASN A 456 10.22 21.03 15.83
N LEU A 457 9.19 21.83 16.06
CA LEU A 457 9.31 23.27 16.17
C LEU A 457 9.49 23.66 17.64
N PRO A 458 10.44 24.57 17.95
CA PRO A 458 10.60 25.07 19.30
C PRO A 458 9.28 25.68 19.79
N VAL A 459 8.87 25.29 20.99
CA VAL A 459 7.58 25.61 21.62
C VAL A 459 7.31 27.12 21.59
N SER A 460 6.64 27.61 20.55
CA SER A 460 6.11 28.99 20.49
C SER A 460 4.69 29.07 21.04
N THR A 461 4.04 27.92 21.26
CA THR A 461 2.75 27.77 21.94
C THR A 461 2.95 27.62 23.44
N GLN A 462 3.43 28.69 24.10
CA GLN A 462 3.16 28.79 25.53
C GLN A 462 1.64 28.82 25.70
N VAL A 463 1.08 27.85 26.42
CA VAL A 463 -0.34 27.84 26.74
C VAL A 463 -0.57 28.99 27.71
N TYR A 464 -1.16 30.07 27.22
CA TYR A 464 -1.47 31.24 28.03
C TYR A 464 -2.94 31.19 28.45
N ASN A 465 -3.17 31.14 29.77
CA ASN A 465 -4.51 31.07 30.36
C ASN A 465 -5.35 29.91 29.79
N GLY A 466 -4.74 28.74 29.62
CA GLY A 466 -5.40 27.54 29.07
C GLY A 466 -5.72 27.62 27.58
N SER A 467 -5.13 28.54 26.83
CA SER A 467 -5.33 28.64 25.38
C SER A 467 -4.04 28.89 24.62
N PHE A 468 -4.02 28.49 23.36
CA PHE A 468 -2.96 28.80 22.41
C PHE A 468 -3.55 29.10 21.04
N THR A 469 -2.80 29.82 20.21
CA THR A 469 -3.26 30.24 18.89
C THR A 469 -2.23 29.89 17.84
N LEU A 470 -2.69 29.28 16.75
CA LEU A 470 -1.90 29.02 15.56
C LEU A 470 -2.34 29.91 14.40
N ARG A 471 -1.38 30.26 13.55
CA ARG A 471 -1.65 30.76 12.20
C ARG A 471 -1.45 29.57 11.29
N LEU A 472 -2.53 29.12 10.66
CA LEU A 472 -2.54 27.99 9.77
C LEU A 472 -2.53 28.54 8.34
N ASP A 473 -1.58 28.09 7.54
CA ASP A 473 -1.62 28.19 6.09
C ASP A 473 -2.30 26.93 5.52
N VAL A 474 -2.33 26.81 4.20
CA VAL A 474 -2.87 25.64 3.48
C VAL A 474 -1.85 24.50 3.40
N ASP A 475 -2.28 23.26 3.21
CA ASP A 475 -1.40 22.08 3.03
C ASP A 475 -0.38 21.86 4.18
N GLU A 476 -0.81 22.14 5.42
CA GLU A 476 -0.03 21.95 6.64
C GLU A 476 -0.60 20.85 7.53
N VAL A 477 0.27 20.17 8.27
CA VAL A 477 -0.09 19.25 9.36
C VAL A 477 0.63 19.66 10.64
N TYR A 478 -0.13 19.80 11.73
CA TYR A 478 0.41 20.06 13.05
C TYR A 478 0.03 18.93 14.01
N THR A 479 0.99 18.48 14.82
CA THR A 479 0.70 17.69 16.01
C THR A 479 1.15 18.44 17.26
N ILE A 480 0.21 18.72 18.14
CA ILE A 480 0.43 19.38 19.42
C ILE A 480 0.18 18.37 20.52
N THR A 481 1.19 18.09 21.34
CA THR A 481 1.09 16.96 22.26
C THR A 481 1.88 17.16 23.55
N THR A 482 1.45 16.50 24.62
CA THR A 482 2.24 16.35 25.85
C THR A 482 3.27 15.22 25.75
N VAL A 483 3.12 14.32 24.77
CA VAL A 483 4.02 13.19 24.56
C VAL A 483 5.38 13.70 24.05
N ASN A 484 6.44 13.41 24.79
CA ASN A 484 7.79 13.92 24.53
C ASN A 484 8.74 12.90 23.88
N THR A 485 8.22 11.78 23.38
CA THR A 485 9.00 10.70 22.78
C THR A 485 9.17 10.82 21.26
N GLY A 486 8.48 11.77 20.62
CA GLY A 486 8.51 11.93 19.17
C GLY A 486 9.92 12.12 18.62
N GLN A 487 10.19 11.50 17.48
CA GLN A 487 11.48 11.58 16.81
C GLN A 487 11.29 11.42 15.29
N ARG A 488 11.95 12.31 14.53
CA ARG A 488 12.16 12.11 13.10
C ARG A 488 13.37 11.18 12.91
N GLY A 489 13.10 9.90 12.73
CA GLY A 489 14.11 8.89 12.45
C GLY A 489 14.90 9.20 11.19
N SER A 490 16.18 8.84 11.16
CA SER A 490 17.02 9.03 9.99
C SER A 490 18.10 7.98 9.89
N TYR A 491 18.45 7.66 8.65
CA TYR A 491 19.61 6.87 8.26
C TYR A 491 20.41 7.66 7.20
N PRO A 492 21.67 7.28 6.92
CA PRO A 492 22.37 7.80 5.76
C PRO A 492 21.60 7.54 4.48
N GLU A 493 21.72 8.45 3.51
CA GLU A 493 21.11 8.29 2.18
C GLU A 493 21.42 6.92 1.58
N PRO A 494 20.40 6.19 1.06
CA PRO A 494 20.64 4.92 0.40
C PRO A 494 21.43 5.09 -0.89
N PRO A 495 21.92 3.99 -1.48
CA PRO A 495 22.48 4.00 -2.82
C PRO A 495 21.55 4.70 -3.82
N LYS A 496 22.14 5.28 -4.86
CA LYS A 496 21.37 5.87 -5.95
C LYS A 496 20.64 4.79 -6.73
N SER A 497 19.43 5.12 -7.20
CA SER A 497 18.65 4.30 -8.13
C SER A 497 19.49 3.80 -9.30
N ARG A 498 19.26 2.54 -9.68
CA ARG A 498 19.84 1.90 -10.87
C ARG A 498 18.81 0.99 -11.52
N PRO A 499 18.78 0.93 -12.87
CA PRO A 499 17.94 -0.03 -13.57
C PRO A 499 18.36 -1.46 -13.23
N PHE A 500 17.44 -2.40 -13.47
CA PHE A 500 17.70 -3.82 -13.31
C PHE A 500 18.96 -4.25 -14.08
N PRO A 501 19.78 -5.19 -13.54
CA PRO A 501 21.00 -5.64 -14.21
C PRO A 501 20.75 -6.14 -15.64
N LYS A 502 21.48 -5.59 -16.62
CA LYS A 502 21.42 -6.04 -18.03
C LYS A 502 21.84 -7.49 -18.23
N ASN A 503 22.69 -7.99 -17.33
CA ASN A 503 23.09 -9.38 -17.27
C ASN A 503 22.66 -9.92 -15.91
N TYR A 504 21.74 -10.87 -15.92
CA TYR A 504 21.27 -11.57 -14.74
C TYR A 504 21.21 -13.06 -15.05
N SER A 505 21.59 -13.88 -14.07
CA SER A 505 21.51 -15.34 -14.13
C SER A 505 21.24 -15.88 -12.74
N ASP A 506 20.36 -16.87 -12.66
CA ASP A 506 20.11 -17.65 -11.46
C ASP A 506 20.09 -19.12 -11.87
N ASP A 507 20.88 -19.95 -11.19
CA ASP A 507 20.92 -21.40 -11.40
C ASP A 507 20.07 -22.16 -10.37
N PHE A 508 19.44 -21.43 -9.45
CA PHE A 508 18.58 -21.88 -8.36
C PHE A 508 19.25 -22.83 -7.36
N THR A 509 20.58 -22.91 -7.34
CA THR A 509 21.35 -23.83 -6.48
C THR A 509 21.38 -23.34 -5.02
N VAL A 510 20.25 -23.46 -4.34
CA VAL A 510 20.07 -23.05 -2.94
C VAL A 510 19.45 -24.20 -2.14
N ASP A 511 20.23 -24.81 -1.25
CA ASP A 511 19.77 -25.98 -0.48
C ASP A 511 18.77 -25.64 0.63
N ASN A 512 18.95 -24.48 1.27
CA ASN A 512 18.07 -23.96 2.31
C ASN A 512 17.77 -22.49 2.00
N PRO A 513 16.84 -22.21 1.08
CA PRO A 513 16.54 -20.84 0.71
C PRO A 513 15.85 -20.12 1.87
N PRO A 514 16.14 -18.81 2.10
CA PRO A 514 15.53 -18.04 3.18
C PRO A 514 14.03 -17.76 2.95
N PHE A 515 13.58 -17.86 1.69
CA PHE A 515 12.20 -17.68 1.24
C PHE A 515 11.85 -18.80 0.24
N SER A 516 10.56 -19.08 0.03
CA SER A 516 10.13 -20.19 -0.83
C SER A 516 10.39 -19.97 -2.33
N GLU A 517 10.57 -18.72 -2.77
CA GLU A 517 10.72 -18.35 -4.19
C GLU A 517 12.07 -17.63 -4.44
N ALA A 518 12.61 -17.79 -5.65
CA ALA A 518 13.84 -17.14 -6.09
C ALA A 518 13.72 -15.61 -6.15
N PRO A 519 14.81 -14.84 -5.98
CA PRO A 519 14.73 -13.38 -5.98
C PRO A 519 14.26 -12.82 -7.33
N TYR A 520 13.52 -11.71 -7.28
CA TYR A 520 13.07 -10.87 -8.41
C TYR A 520 12.04 -11.48 -9.37
N PHE A 521 11.83 -12.79 -9.35
CA PHE A 521 10.64 -13.38 -9.97
C PHE A 521 9.39 -12.81 -9.29
N ALA A 522 8.40 -12.42 -10.08
CA ALA A 522 7.12 -11.94 -9.58
C ALA A 522 6.02 -12.71 -10.29
N ASP A 523 5.49 -13.72 -9.61
CA ASP A 523 4.41 -14.57 -10.09
C ASP A 523 3.15 -13.75 -10.37
N GLN A 524 2.59 -13.85 -11.58
CA GLN A 524 1.39 -13.11 -12.01
C GLN A 524 0.18 -14.03 -12.24
N THR A 525 0.41 -15.34 -12.38
CA THR A 525 -0.60 -16.40 -12.38
C THR A 525 0.10 -17.73 -12.07
N GLY A 526 -0.44 -18.52 -11.14
CA GLY A 526 0.24 -19.69 -10.58
C GLY A 526 1.35 -19.30 -9.60
N VAL A 527 1.97 -20.29 -8.96
CA VAL A 527 3.00 -20.07 -7.93
C VAL A 527 4.25 -20.87 -8.30
N PHE A 528 5.42 -20.25 -8.20
CA PHE A 528 6.73 -20.82 -8.51
C PHE A 528 7.57 -20.90 -7.23
N GLU A 529 8.10 -22.09 -6.91
CA GLU A 529 8.87 -22.33 -5.69
C GLU A 529 10.24 -22.96 -6.00
N TYR A 530 11.24 -22.67 -5.16
CA TYR A 530 12.47 -23.45 -5.12
C TYR A 530 12.15 -24.93 -4.92
N PHE A 531 12.74 -25.79 -5.75
CA PHE A 531 12.48 -27.22 -5.73
C PHE A 531 13.77 -28.03 -5.77
N ARG A 532 13.92 -28.92 -4.78
CA ARG A 532 15.01 -29.90 -4.73
C ARG A 532 14.52 -31.26 -5.22
N ASN A 533 15.05 -31.72 -6.35
CA ASN A 533 14.81 -33.07 -6.82
C ASN A 533 15.73 -34.06 -6.11
N SER A 534 15.22 -34.78 -5.11
CA SER A 534 16.00 -35.78 -4.36
C SER A 534 16.51 -36.97 -5.18
N THR A 535 15.98 -37.17 -6.39
CA THR A 535 16.38 -38.27 -7.28
C THR A 535 17.43 -37.88 -8.32
N ASP A 536 17.71 -36.58 -8.46
CA ASP A 536 18.74 -36.05 -9.36
C ASP A 536 19.87 -35.43 -8.55
N ASN A 537 21.07 -36.02 -8.64
CA ASN A 537 22.29 -35.49 -8.02
C ASN A 537 23.16 -34.71 -9.03
N GLY A 538 22.64 -34.46 -10.23
CA GLY A 538 23.29 -33.76 -11.33
C GLY A 538 22.97 -32.27 -11.36
N SER A 539 23.03 -31.68 -12.56
CA SER A 539 22.88 -30.24 -12.79
C SER A 539 21.47 -29.69 -12.56
N HIS A 540 20.48 -30.55 -12.31
CA HIS A 540 19.07 -30.16 -12.07
C HIS A 540 18.57 -30.66 -10.71
N ALA A 541 19.49 -30.90 -9.77
CA ALA A 541 19.15 -31.21 -8.38
C ALA A 541 18.35 -30.07 -7.71
N PHE A 542 18.58 -28.83 -8.13
CA PHE A 542 17.89 -27.63 -7.67
C PHE A 542 17.31 -26.87 -8.87
N THR A 543 16.05 -26.45 -8.75
CA THR A 543 15.26 -25.88 -9.84
C THR A 543 14.23 -24.89 -9.28
N LEU A 544 13.56 -24.14 -10.16
CA LEU A 544 12.34 -23.40 -9.85
C LEU A 544 11.14 -24.14 -10.49
N ARG A 545 10.10 -24.44 -9.72
CA ARG A 545 8.97 -25.29 -10.14
C ARG A 545 7.64 -24.58 -9.93
N GLN A 546 6.78 -24.61 -10.94
CA GLN A 546 5.38 -24.19 -10.83
C GLN A 546 4.59 -25.29 -10.07
N VAL A 547 3.94 -24.95 -8.94
CA VAL A 547 3.35 -25.93 -8.01
C VAL A 547 1.81 -25.99 -7.99
N VAL A 548 1.14 -24.99 -8.53
CA VAL A 548 -0.32 -24.93 -8.66
C VAL A 548 -0.80 -25.87 -9.77
N THR A 549 -1.63 -26.84 -9.41
CA THR A 549 -2.11 -27.90 -10.32
C THR A 549 -3.57 -27.75 -10.73
N GLU A 550 -4.32 -26.90 -10.03
CA GLU A 550 -5.72 -26.58 -10.32
C GLU A 550 -5.93 -25.07 -10.23
N ARG A 551 -6.90 -24.54 -10.97
CA ARG A 551 -7.19 -23.11 -10.93
C ARG A 551 -7.76 -22.74 -9.54
N PRO A 552 -7.22 -21.72 -8.86
CA PRO A 552 -7.76 -21.25 -7.58
C PRO A 552 -9.20 -20.74 -7.70
N VAL A 553 -9.85 -20.50 -6.56
CA VAL A 553 -10.99 -19.60 -6.45
C VAL A 553 -10.47 -18.18 -6.59
N THR A 554 -10.55 -17.63 -7.80
CA THR A 554 -9.80 -16.43 -8.18
C THR A 554 -10.44 -15.15 -7.64
N TRP A 555 -9.60 -14.21 -7.19
CA TRP A 555 -10.02 -12.82 -6.94
C TRP A 555 -10.01 -12.03 -8.25
N ALA A 556 -8.85 -11.90 -8.89
CA ALA A 556 -8.72 -11.23 -10.18
C ALA A 556 -9.11 -12.14 -11.35
N ARG A 557 -8.82 -11.68 -12.57
CA ARG A 557 -8.92 -12.49 -13.79
C ARG A 557 -7.56 -13.10 -14.13
N ASP A 558 -7.15 -14.10 -13.35
CA ASP A 558 -5.91 -14.85 -13.62
C ASP A 558 -5.86 -15.33 -15.07
N ALA A 559 -4.65 -15.39 -15.64
CA ALA A 559 -4.45 -15.93 -16.98
C ALA A 559 -4.84 -17.42 -17.04
N ASP A 560 -5.05 -17.92 -18.25
CA ASP A 560 -5.32 -19.35 -18.45
C ASP A 560 -4.02 -20.19 -18.39
N GLN A 561 -2.86 -19.53 -18.39
CA GLN A 561 -1.54 -20.13 -18.27
C GLN A 561 -0.74 -19.42 -17.17
N THR A 562 0.08 -20.17 -16.46
CA THR A 562 0.92 -19.64 -15.38
C THR A 562 2.09 -18.83 -15.93
N ILE A 563 2.45 -17.74 -15.28
CA ILE A 563 3.53 -16.85 -15.70
C ILE A 563 4.15 -16.14 -14.48
N SER A 564 5.48 -16.10 -14.44
CA SER A 564 6.24 -15.19 -13.60
C SER A 564 7.01 -14.23 -14.48
N ILE A 565 7.01 -12.95 -14.12
CA ILE A 565 7.81 -11.91 -14.78
C ILE A 565 9.07 -11.61 -13.98
N ILE A 566 10.08 -11.04 -14.64
CA ILE A 566 11.33 -10.60 -14.01
C ILE A 566 12.03 -9.57 -14.89
N GLY A 567 12.72 -8.63 -14.27
CA GLY A 567 13.72 -7.79 -14.89
C GLY A 567 13.18 -6.53 -15.57
N ASP A 568 13.80 -6.16 -16.69
CA ASP A 568 13.47 -4.98 -17.50
C ASP A 568 13.03 -5.42 -18.91
N TYR A 569 12.25 -4.58 -19.58
CA TYR A 569 11.49 -4.90 -20.79
C TYR A 569 12.35 -5.36 -21.99
N ASN A 570 13.60 -4.90 -22.11
CA ASN A 570 14.46 -5.14 -23.27
C ASN A 570 15.64 -6.09 -22.96
N LEU A 571 15.34 -7.37 -22.74
CA LEU A 571 16.34 -8.40 -22.45
C LEU A 571 16.18 -9.63 -23.38
N ASP A 572 17.30 -10.30 -23.64
CA ASP A 572 17.33 -11.65 -24.21
C ASP A 572 17.18 -12.67 -23.07
N VAL A 573 16.41 -13.72 -23.27
CA VAL A 573 16.06 -14.69 -22.20
C VAL A 573 16.47 -16.09 -22.59
N SER A 574 17.09 -16.82 -21.66
CA SER A 574 17.36 -18.25 -21.82
C SER A 574 17.11 -18.99 -20.52
N CYS A 575 16.53 -20.19 -20.59
CA CYS A 575 16.19 -21.00 -19.44
C CYS A 575 16.20 -22.50 -19.83
N ALA A 576 16.63 -23.34 -18.90
CA ALA A 576 16.42 -24.79 -18.99
C ALA A 576 15.03 -25.14 -18.44
N VAL A 577 14.26 -25.92 -19.20
CA VAL A 577 12.86 -26.23 -18.85
C VAL A 577 12.61 -27.74 -18.85
N LEU A 578 11.68 -28.17 -18.00
CA LEU A 578 11.18 -29.54 -17.88
C LEU A 578 9.65 -29.54 -17.96
N ILE A 579 9.09 -30.42 -18.80
CA ILE A 579 7.63 -30.64 -18.88
C ILE A 579 7.31 -31.94 -18.13
N GLU A 580 6.52 -31.83 -17.05
CA GLU A 580 6.17 -32.99 -16.23
C GLU A 580 4.93 -33.74 -16.72
N THR A 581 3.94 -33.02 -17.28
CA THR A 581 2.68 -33.62 -17.73
C THR A 581 2.85 -34.25 -19.12
N PRO A 582 2.67 -35.57 -19.27
CA PRO A 582 2.78 -36.24 -20.57
C PRO A 582 1.73 -35.76 -21.56
N ILE A 583 2.10 -35.72 -22.85
CA ILE A 583 1.21 -35.46 -24.01
C ILE A 583 0.61 -34.04 -24.05
N THR A 584 -0.05 -33.57 -22.99
CA THR A 584 -0.78 -32.30 -22.95
C THR A 584 0.01 -31.17 -22.30
N GLY A 585 1.09 -31.48 -21.59
CA GLY A 585 1.92 -30.47 -20.92
C GLY A 585 2.62 -29.54 -21.91
N GLY A 586 2.79 -28.29 -21.50
CA GLY A 586 3.54 -27.28 -22.23
C GLY A 586 4.15 -26.25 -21.30
N VAL A 587 5.24 -25.63 -21.75
CA VAL A 587 5.96 -24.55 -21.05
C VAL A 587 6.38 -23.50 -22.07
N PHE A 588 6.65 -22.28 -21.61
CA PHE A 588 7.10 -21.21 -22.49
C PHE A 588 8.16 -20.32 -21.84
N LEU A 589 8.96 -19.67 -22.68
CA LEU A 589 9.70 -18.45 -22.32
C LEU A 589 9.05 -17.26 -23.01
N ALA A 590 9.07 -16.11 -22.35
CA ALA A 590 8.56 -14.87 -22.91
C ALA A 590 9.57 -13.73 -22.80
N ALA A 591 9.46 -12.77 -23.71
CA ALA A 591 10.19 -11.51 -23.65
C ALA A 591 9.24 -10.36 -24.04
N ARG A 592 9.52 -9.14 -23.54
CA ARG A 592 8.71 -7.94 -23.77
C ARG A 592 7.25 -8.12 -23.35
N VAL A 593 7.04 -8.75 -22.20
CA VAL A 593 5.71 -8.87 -21.59
C VAL A 593 5.29 -7.48 -21.14
N ASP A 594 4.20 -6.95 -21.71
CA ASP A 594 3.81 -5.54 -21.56
C ASP A 594 2.87 -5.27 -20.38
N GLN A 595 2.26 -6.31 -19.82
CA GLN A 595 1.28 -6.20 -18.73
C GLN A 595 1.44 -7.35 -17.73
N GLY A 596 1.13 -7.06 -16.48
CA GLY A 596 0.99 -8.02 -15.38
C GLY A 596 -0.19 -7.63 -14.51
N GLY A 597 -0.16 -8.03 -13.24
CA GLY A 597 -1.18 -7.73 -12.25
C GLY A 597 -2.57 -8.21 -12.67
N GLU A 598 -3.58 -7.42 -12.34
CA GLU A 598 -4.97 -7.67 -12.76
C GLU A 598 -5.16 -7.81 -14.27
N SER A 599 -4.25 -7.22 -15.07
CA SER A 599 -4.29 -7.25 -16.54
C SER A 599 -3.46 -8.39 -17.15
N VAL A 600 -2.90 -9.31 -16.35
CA VAL A 600 -2.03 -10.41 -16.82
C VAL A 600 -2.65 -11.24 -17.95
N ARG A 601 -3.97 -11.42 -17.95
CA ARG A 601 -4.67 -12.18 -19.00
C ARG A 601 -4.63 -11.50 -20.38
N GLU A 602 -4.38 -10.20 -20.41
CA GLU A 602 -4.28 -9.39 -21.63
C GLU A 602 -2.83 -9.14 -22.06
N ALA A 603 -1.86 -9.71 -21.34
CA ALA A 603 -0.45 -9.52 -21.57
C ALA A 603 -0.03 -9.91 -22.99
N LYS A 604 0.68 -9.00 -23.65
CA LYS A 604 1.29 -9.19 -24.96
C LYS A 604 2.79 -9.24 -24.81
N GLY A 605 3.43 -9.85 -25.79
CA GLY A 605 4.87 -10.06 -25.83
C GLY A 605 5.23 -11.07 -26.90
N VAL A 606 6.44 -11.60 -26.84
CA VAL A 606 6.88 -12.71 -27.67
C VAL A 606 6.95 -13.95 -26.80
N PHE A 607 6.04 -14.90 -27.00
CA PHE A 607 5.98 -16.14 -26.22
C PHE A 607 6.41 -17.33 -27.08
N TYR A 608 7.41 -18.06 -26.61
CA TYR A 608 7.92 -19.26 -27.25
C TYR A 608 7.56 -20.50 -26.43
N TRP A 609 6.56 -21.23 -26.92
CA TRP A 609 5.97 -22.41 -26.29
C TRP A 609 6.55 -23.69 -26.85
N ILE A 610 6.80 -24.67 -26.00
CA ILE A 610 7.05 -26.06 -26.40
C ILE A 610 6.07 -27.00 -25.68
N TYR A 611 5.70 -28.10 -26.34
CA TYR A 611 4.73 -29.06 -25.83
C TYR A 611 5.30 -30.47 -25.77
N ALA A 612 4.78 -31.29 -24.85
CA ALA A 612 5.19 -32.69 -24.68
C ALA A 612 4.85 -33.58 -25.89
N ASN A 613 3.94 -33.15 -26.78
CA ASN A 613 3.58 -33.87 -28.00
C ASN A 613 4.55 -33.65 -29.19
N GLY A 614 5.67 -32.94 -29.01
CA GLY A 614 6.64 -32.67 -30.06
C GLY A 614 6.42 -31.40 -30.87
N THR A 615 5.44 -30.56 -30.50
CA THR A 615 5.14 -29.31 -31.21
C THR A 615 5.64 -28.06 -30.48
N TYR A 616 5.81 -26.96 -31.21
CA TYR A 616 6.03 -25.64 -30.62
C TYR A 616 5.04 -24.62 -31.19
N LYS A 617 4.90 -23.52 -30.45
CA LYS A 617 4.17 -22.35 -30.91
C LYS A 617 5.00 -21.13 -30.58
N VAL A 618 5.24 -20.25 -31.54
CA VAL A 618 5.58 -18.87 -31.23
C VAL A 618 4.32 -18.10 -31.46
N THR A 619 3.81 -17.37 -30.48
CA THR A 619 2.77 -16.39 -30.82
C THR A 619 3.56 -15.20 -31.39
N ASN A 620 3.73 -15.08 -32.72
CA ASN A 620 2.70 -14.93 -33.77
C ASN A 620 2.76 -15.87 -35.03
N ASP A 621 3.30 -17.12 -35.01
CA ASP A 621 3.19 -18.20 -36.05
C ASP A 621 3.74 -19.61 -35.57
N ILE A 622 3.34 -20.75 -36.20
CA ILE A 622 3.55 -22.17 -35.72
C ILE A 622 4.71 -22.95 -36.41
N GLY A 623 5.34 -23.93 -35.72
CA GLY A 623 6.17 -25.02 -36.30
C GLY A 623 6.45 -26.25 -35.39
N LEU A 624 7.37 -27.15 -35.77
CA LEU A 624 7.67 -28.45 -35.08
C LEU A 624 9.00 -28.45 -34.27
N SER A 625 9.02 -28.88 -33.00
CA SER A 625 10.18 -28.76 -32.07
C SER A 625 10.86 -30.07 -31.68
N GLY A 626 10.16 -31.21 -31.79
CA GLY A 626 10.70 -32.50 -31.33
C GLY A 626 10.83 -32.67 -29.81
N THR A 627 10.07 -31.90 -29.01
CA THR A 627 10.05 -31.94 -27.54
C THR A 627 9.18 -33.08 -26.97
N ARG A 628 9.48 -33.60 -25.78
CA ARG A 628 8.72 -34.65 -25.07
C ARG A 628 8.79 -34.48 -23.56
N GLU A 629 7.88 -35.09 -22.81
CA GLU A 629 7.86 -35.03 -21.34
C GLU A 629 9.11 -35.66 -20.70
N GLY A 630 9.44 -35.23 -19.48
CA GLY A 630 10.51 -35.82 -18.66
C GLY A 630 11.94 -35.63 -19.21
N VAL A 631 12.13 -34.73 -20.17
CA VAL A 631 13.45 -34.38 -20.73
C VAL A 631 13.71 -32.89 -20.56
N TRP A 632 14.93 -32.54 -20.16
CA TRP A 632 15.40 -31.16 -20.06
C TRP A 632 15.74 -30.57 -21.44
N TYR A 633 15.24 -29.38 -21.71
CA TYR A 633 15.54 -28.59 -22.92
C TYR A 633 16.08 -27.21 -22.54
N THR A 634 17.04 -26.68 -23.31
CA THR A 634 17.47 -25.28 -23.17
C THR A 634 16.79 -24.44 -24.24
N LEU A 635 15.97 -23.49 -23.80
CA LEU A 635 15.31 -22.51 -24.67
C LEU A 635 16.07 -21.18 -24.62
N THR A 636 16.25 -20.56 -25.78
CA THR A 636 16.86 -19.23 -25.92
C THR A 636 15.99 -18.38 -26.85
N LEU A 637 15.55 -17.22 -26.36
CA LEU A 637 14.75 -16.24 -27.08
C LEU A 637 15.49 -14.89 -27.13
N SER A 638 15.94 -14.50 -28.32
CA SER A 638 16.53 -13.19 -28.58
C SER A 638 15.60 -12.33 -29.44
N VAL A 639 15.23 -11.13 -28.95
CA VAL A 639 14.30 -10.24 -29.66
C VAL A 639 15.04 -8.98 -30.13
N VAL A 640 15.40 -8.95 -31.41
CA VAL A 640 16.06 -7.80 -32.05
C VAL A 640 15.00 -6.82 -32.60
N SER A 641 15.05 -5.56 -32.17
CA SER A 641 14.21 -4.49 -32.75
C SER A 641 14.77 -4.05 -34.11
N PHE A 642 13.99 -4.15 -35.18
CA PHE A 642 14.30 -3.47 -36.44
C PHE A 642 13.70 -2.06 -36.43
N VAL A 643 14.55 -1.03 -36.43
CA VAL A 643 14.11 0.34 -36.76
C VAL A 643 13.94 0.40 -38.27
N ALA A 644 12.69 0.33 -38.75
CA ALA A 644 12.42 0.64 -40.15
C ALA A 644 12.75 2.13 -40.38
N SER A 645 13.83 2.41 -41.10
CA SER A 645 14.07 3.77 -41.60
C SER A 645 12.90 4.18 -42.52
N PRO A 646 12.35 5.39 -42.39
CA PRO A 646 11.27 5.84 -43.25
C PRO A 646 11.81 6.05 -44.67
N LEU A 647 11.65 5.06 -45.54
CA LEU A 647 11.76 5.26 -46.97
C LEU A 647 10.53 6.06 -47.42
N LYS A 648 10.81 7.26 -47.94
CA LYS A 648 9.82 8.20 -48.50
C LYS A 648 8.90 7.51 -49.50
N GLY A 649 7.60 7.64 -49.25
CA GLY A 649 6.53 7.52 -50.23
C GLY A 649 6.21 6.09 -50.65
N TYR A 650 5.14 5.53 -50.08
CA TYR A 650 3.98 4.96 -50.78
C TYR A 650 3.06 4.32 -49.72
N ALA A 651 1.75 4.47 -49.90
CA ALA A 651 0.71 4.03 -48.97
C ALA A 651 0.71 2.50 -48.79
N PHE A 652 0.59 2.03 -47.54
CA PHE A 652 0.38 0.60 -47.25
C PHE A 652 -1.11 0.29 -47.15
N GLY A 653 -1.60 -0.41 -48.16
CA GLY A 653 -2.73 -1.34 -48.03
C GLY A 653 -2.26 -2.64 -47.36
N ILE A 654 -3.21 -3.32 -46.71
CA ILE A 654 -3.04 -4.60 -46.03
C ILE A 654 -2.60 -5.66 -47.04
N GLY A 655 -1.49 -6.35 -46.76
CA GLY A 655 -0.96 -7.42 -47.61
C GLY A 655 -0.24 -8.47 -46.78
N GLN A 656 -0.72 -9.71 -46.86
CA GLN A 656 -0.09 -10.90 -46.34
C GLN A 656 1.32 -11.10 -46.91
N GLY A 657 2.24 -11.56 -46.05
CA GLY A 657 3.47 -12.24 -46.43
C GLY A 657 4.68 -11.34 -46.66
N GLN A 658 5.55 -11.23 -45.64
CA GLN A 658 7.00 -11.31 -45.81
C GLN A 658 7.72 -11.47 -44.45
N ASN A 659 8.57 -12.51 -44.39
CA ASN A 659 9.46 -12.93 -43.30
C ASN A 659 9.97 -11.85 -42.33
N ASN A 660 9.40 -11.81 -41.11
CA ASN A 660 10.08 -11.27 -39.93
C ASN A 660 10.98 -12.38 -39.34
N LYS A 661 12.27 -12.39 -39.71
CA LYS A 661 13.23 -13.30 -39.07
C LYS A 661 13.55 -12.84 -37.66
N GLN A 662 12.85 -13.39 -36.67
CA GLN A 662 13.34 -13.49 -35.30
C GLN A 662 14.35 -14.65 -35.24
N ASN A 663 15.51 -14.45 -34.62
CA ASN A 663 16.47 -15.53 -34.42
C ASN A 663 16.01 -16.36 -33.22
N ILE A 664 15.36 -17.49 -33.49
CA ILE A 664 14.94 -18.47 -32.49
C ILE A 664 15.78 -19.72 -32.70
N SER A 665 16.50 -20.16 -31.67
CA SER A 665 17.34 -21.36 -31.72
C SER A 665 17.00 -22.29 -30.56
N LEU A 666 16.61 -23.53 -30.87
CA LEU A 666 16.48 -24.62 -29.90
C LEU A 666 17.81 -25.39 -29.87
N THR A 667 18.42 -25.53 -28.69
CA THR A 667 19.62 -26.37 -28.53
C THR A 667 19.28 -27.57 -27.64
N VAL A 668 19.37 -28.78 -28.18
CA VAL A 668 19.19 -30.03 -27.42
C VAL A 668 20.57 -30.52 -26.95
N PRO A 669 20.75 -30.86 -25.66
CA PRO A 669 22.01 -31.44 -25.18
C PRO A 669 22.37 -32.72 -25.95
N LYS A 670 23.60 -32.77 -26.50
CA LYS A 670 24.10 -33.90 -27.31
C LYS A 670 24.20 -35.24 -26.56
N SER A 671 24.01 -35.28 -25.24
CA SER A 671 24.22 -36.47 -24.40
C SER A 671 23.05 -37.47 -24.40
N LEU A 672 21.92 -37.19 -25.05
CA LEU A 672 20.74 -38.07 -25.05
C LEU A 672 20.33 -38.64 -26.43
N ILE A 673 21.14 -38.44 -27.48
CA ILE A 673 20.95 -39.13 -28.77
C ILE A 673 21.63 -40.50 -28.69
N SER A 674 20.98 -41.43 -28.01
CA SER A 674 21.28 -42.86 -28.11
C SER A 674 19.97 -43.64 -28.07
N LEU A 675 19.38 -43.88 -29.25
CA LEU A 675 19.02 -45.22 -29.70
C LEU A 675 18.23 -45.19 -31.01
N ARG A 676 18.69 -46.06 -31.92
CA ARG A 676 18.01 -46.68 -33.07
C ARG A 676 17.82 -45.85 -34.35
N GLU A 677 18.77 -46.06 -35.27
CA GLU A 677 18.45 -46.68 -36.56
C GLU A 677 19.63 -47.55 -37.03
N ARG A 678 19.57 -48.84 -36.67
CA ARG A 678 20.25 -49.93 -37.39
C ARG A 678 19.18 -50.94 -37.77
N LYS A 679 18.80 -50.95 -39.05
CA LYS A 679 18.23 -52.02 -39.89
C LYS A 679 17.95 -51.31 -41.23
N GLY A 680 18.57 -51.61 -42.37
CA GLY A 680 19.05 -52.90 -42.87
C GLY A 680 18.05 -53.39 -43.95
N ASN A 681 18.55 -53.47 -45.19
CA ASN A 681 17.95 -54.03 -46.43
C ASN A 681 16.91 -53.14 -47.13
N LYS A 682 16.98 -52.88 -48.44
CA LYS A 682 17.65 -53.54 -49.56
C LYS A 682 18.04 -52.52 -50.63
#